data_AF-A0A485LBQ8-F1
#
_entry.id   AF-A0A485LBQ8-F1
#
_cell.length_a   1.000
_cell.length_b   1.000
_cell.length_c   1.000
_cell.angle_alpha   90.00
_cell.angle_beta   90.00
_cell.angle_gamma   90.00
#
_symmetry.space_group_name_H-M   'P 1'
#
loop_
_entity.id
_entity.type
_entity.pdbx_description
1 polymer ?
#
loop_
_entity_poly.entity_id
_entity_poly.type
_entity_poly.pdbx_seq_one_letter_code
_entity_poly.pdbx_strand_id
1 'polypeptide(L)'
;MEADPTEQPTHGEHQQQVQQHHDQGPIPNAAPREAPAVLRRPPVPLQDMLHRAVHLHLLHSNSVADYIARSQAADVPLPMIPPGPTNASGNPTDEEVFTPLIRLNVNQNRSVFGDFKQLSSALKRLAMQSGFEVRVKYSSKRNKRWECRNKDCPFLLSGYRNKDNKVHVTDIELMHNHALTPQYASEQSAAAPAADDGGGGNEPPTKVSRNTTLSIELVLASIFDSETGQDVMAKDPEEMRLKYIQSMLFQQYGATISSSMASRAKKKLVEMFYEPSNLSYQLLRPYFEKCVAANPGSFYVIDHIPNVTPNAAYEYGRCLLGVGPAFRMMQDAAPVVVLEAVSMNAEMHKVGMLLVASTRDYNNEPIYLAMAQVPAADEINWTWFLQHLKDNNFPLTKHTTFLTDGSGAITQGLVQVFPYQPHRYSILQLLQMLSHMSGQLRLSPEEEQLVLQMANSINMDRYMDSFSLLWALNKDLCRALEGIPKEHWVLAAMIERGWSTLRDISLRHCVGEFAKSTLGGLVTSCNLVPCFYLFLLNIQRSIVGRLTQVAILSDLVLLPFQQTVLNQRLTESTRFEIIECRPQEVYFAHYQNAAMNHMYKIVNLRSNTCTCGDWQQFHVPCAHGLAVFSAIGRNVWECIHEQYFARKYKMLYTLTRNMPVIPVSPVDLTADTTMEAPAAVLEYIRANLQAMPVTTSDGVARNKPGPRPKKRKEIGTTTTL
;
A
#
# COMPACT_ATOMS: atom_id res chain seq x y z
N MET A 1 59.41 2.73 51.22
CA MET A 1 59.85 3.68 52.27
C MET A 1 59.07 4.95 52.02
N GLU A 2 58.36 5.58 52.93
CA GLU A 2 57.99 5.39 54.34
C GLU A 2 56.97 6.53 54.61
N ALA A 3 56.01 6.26 55.50
CA ALA A 3 55.24 7.17 56.36
C ALA A 3 54.86 8.63 55.97
N ASP A 4 53.54 8.87 56.06
CA ASP A 4 52.70 10.03 56.51
C ASP A 4 53.30 11.06 57.51
N PRO A 5 52.59 12.15 57.96
CA PRO A 5 51.39 12.88 57.47
C PRO A 5 51.50 14.43 57.54
N THR A 6 50.50 15.19 57.05
CA THR A 6 49.66 16.19 57.79
C THR A 6 49.00 17.31 56.95
N GLU A 7 47.73 17.56 57.32
CA GLU A 7 46.91 18.80 57.26
C GLU A 7 46.06 19.19 56.02
N GLN A 8 44.75 19.29 56.29
CA GLN A 8 43.61 19.82 55.51
C GLN A 8 43.52 21.38 55.62
N PRO A 9 42.47 22.12 55.12
CA PRO A 9 41.27 21.75 54.32
C PRO A 9 40.91 22.70 53.14
N THR A 10 40.03 22.29 52.22
CA THR A 10 38.62 22.79 52.10
C THR A 10 37.93 22.43 50.77
N HIS A 11 36.65 22.06 50.92
CA HIS A 11 35.53 22.01 49.96
C HIS A 11 35.50 21.02 48.79
N GLY A 12 34.64 20.00 48.94
CA GLY A 12 34.12 19.14 47.88
C GLY A 12 32.70 18.66 48.21
N GLU A 13 31.85 18.65 47.19
CA GLU A 13 30.40 18.43 47.18
C GLU A 13 29.97 17.01 47.58
N HIS A 14 28.75 16.89 48.12
CA HIS A 14 28.12 15.63 48.52
C HIS A 14 27.27 15.02 47.38
N GLN A 15 27.62 13.79 47.00
CA GLN A 15 26.67 12.75 46.62
C GLN A 15 26.78 11.62 47.65
N GLN A 16 25.67 11.21 48.26
CA GLN A 16 25.60 9.95 49.02
C GLN A 16 24.27 9.24 48.78
N GLN A 17 24.38 7.99 48.32
CA GLN A 17 23.42 6.92 48.57
C GLN A 17 23.75 6.32 49.95
N VAL A 18 22.74 6.11 50.81
CA VAL A 18 22.79 5.08 51.87
C VAL A 18 21.37 4.50 52.06
N GLN A 19 21.30 3.16 52.06
CA GLN A 19 20.15 2.34 52.44
C GLN A 19 19.89 2.38 53.95
N GLN A 20 18.63 2.45 54.41
CA GLN A 20 18.23 1.89 55.71
C GLN A 20 16.80 1.30 55.70
N HIS A 21 16.76 0.02 56.05
CA HIS A 21 15.82 -0.77 56.87
C HIS A 21 14.29 -0.55 56.89
N HIS A 22 13.62 -1.71 56.80
CA HIS A 22 12.21 -1.99 57.04
C HIS A 22 11.68 -1.54 58.42
N ASP A 23 10.49 -0.93 58.40
CA ASP A 23 9.50 -1.13 59.46
C ASP A 23 8.09 -1.18 58.82
N GLN A 24 7.31 -2.21 59.16
CA GLN A 24 6.01 -2.52 58.55
C GLN A 24 4.88 -1.83 59.31
N GLY A 25 4.22 -0.86 58.65
CA GLY A 25 2.91 -0.32 59.03
C GLY A 25 1.82 -0.68 58.01
N PRO A 26 0.53 -0.78 58.42
CA PRO A 26 -0.53 -1.33 57.58
C PRO A 26 -0.91 -0.39 56.42
N ILE A 27 -1.05 -0.99 55.24
CA ILE A 27 -1.38 -0.36 53.96
C ILE A 27 -2.83 0.18 53.99
N PRO A 28 -3.09 1.46 53.66
CA PRO A 28 -4.45 1.95 53.42
C PRO A 28 -4.97 1.39 52.08
N ASN A 29 -6.19 0.86 52.09
CA ASN A 29 -6.91 0.33 50.94
C ASN A 29 -6.81 1.25 49.71
N ALA A 30 -6.22 0.72 48.63
CA ALA A 30 -6.23 1.36 47.33
C ALA A 30 -7.66 1.40 46.77
N ALA A 31 -8.15 2.61 46.49
CA ALA A 31 -9.38 2.82 45.74
C ALA A 31 -9.27 2.14 44.36
N PRO A 32 -10.37 1.53 43.85
CA PRO A 32 -10.34 0.85 42.57
C PRO A 32 -10.09 1.86 41.44
N ARG A 33 -9.08 1.58 40.61
CA ARG A 33 -8.81 2.30 39.36
C ARG A 33 -10.08 2.32 38.50
N GLU A 34 -10.64 3.50 38.29
CA GLU A 34 -11.69 3.73 37.30
C GLU A 34 -11.20 3.28 35.92
N ALA A 35 -12.03 2.48 35.24
CA ALA A 35 -11.81 2.12 33.84
C ALA A 35 -11.85 3.39 32.97
N PRO A 36 -11.04 3.48 31.90
CA PRO A 36 -11.04 4.66 31.04
C PRO A 36 -12.44 4.89 30.47
N ALA A 37 -12.95 6.11 30.65
CA ALA A 37 -14.25 6.53 30.18
C ALA A 37 -14.40 6.24 28.67
N VAL A 38 -15.42 5.47 28.31
CA VAL A 38 -15.82 5.27 26.91
C VAL A 38 -16.11 6.64 26.32
N LEU A 39 -15.29 7.09 25.35
CA LEU A 39 -15.56 8.26 24.53
C LEU A 39 -16.90 8.04 23.81
N ARG A 40 -17.99 8.52 24.40
CA ARG A 40 -19.32 8.55 23.78
C ARG A 40 -19.24 9.53 22.62
N ARG A 41 -19.41 9.05 21.39
CA ARG A 41 -19.55 9.94 20.23
C ARG A 41 -20.71 10.90 20.48
N PRO A 42 -20.58 12.19 20.15
CA PRO A 42 -21.70 13.13 20.23
C PRO A 42 -22.82 12.68 19.28
N PRO A 43 -24.09 13.03 19.57
CA PRO A 43 -25.21 12.74 18.68
C PRO A 43 -24.95 13.34 17.30
N VAL A 44 -25.16 12.55 16.24
CA VAL A 44 -24.93 12.98 14.86
C VAL A 44 -26.02 13.97 14.48
N PRO A 45 -25.69 15.23 14.10
CA PRO A 45 -26.66 16.19 13.60
C PRO A 45 -27.40 15.64 12.37
N LEU A 46 -28.68 16.00 12.20
CA LEU A 46 -29.46 15.57 11.04
C LEU A 46 -28.79 15.97 9.71
N GLN A 47 -28.16 17.15 9.68
CA GLN A 47 -27.40 17.63 8.52
C GLN A 47 -26.28 16.65 8.12
N ASP A 48 -25.52 16.14 9.09
CA ASP A 48 -24.47 15.15 8.83
C ASP A 48 -25.04 13.83 8.34
N MET A 49 -26.19 13.42 8.86
CA MET A 49 -26.88 12.21 8.40
C MET A 49 -27.41 12.36 6.96
N LEU A 50 -27.92 13.55 6.59
CA LEU A 50 -28.32 13.88 5.23
C LEU A 50 -27.12 13.86 4.28
N HIS A 51 -25.99 14.48 4.66
CA HIS A 51 -24.75 14.43 3.87
C HIS A 51 -24.25 13.01 3.67
N ARG A 52 -24.26 12.19 4.72
CA ARG A 52 -23.89 10.76 4.64
C ARG A 52 -24.84 9.97 3.75
N ALA A 53 -26.15 10.22 3.84
CA ALA A 53 -27.14 9.56 3.00
C ALA A 53 -26.97 9.94 1.52
N VAL A 54 -26.58 11.17 1.21
CA VAL A 54 -26.22 11.59 -0.16
C VAL A 54 -24.93 10.93 -0.62
N HIS A 55 -23.89 10.93 0.22
CA HIS A 55 -22.60 10.29 -0.08
C HIS A 55 -22.74 8.78 -0.31
N LEU A 56 -23.62 8.12 0.43
CA LEU A 56 -23.94 6.69 0.27
C LEU A 56 -25.00 6.43 -0.83
N HIS A 57 -25.36 7.46 -1.59
CA HIS A 57 -26.37 7.43 -2.66
C HIS A 57 -27.76 6.98 -2.22
N LEU A 58 -28.10 6.98 -0.93
CA LEU A 58 -29.45 6.70 -0.44
C LEU A 58 -30.41 7.85 -0.75
N LEU A 59 -29.87 9.07 -0.86
CA LEU A 59 -30.56 10.28 -1.29
C LEU A 59 -29.86 10.89 -2.51
N HIS A 60 -30.62 11.37 -3.48
CA HIS A 60 -30.09 12.20 -4.56
C HIS A 60 -29.80 13.63 -4.07
N SER A 61 -28.68 14.23 -4.49
CA SER A 61 -28.25 15.57 -4.06
C SER A 61 -29.32 16.65 -4.29
N ASN A 62 -29.93 16.65 -5.48
CA ASN A 62 -31.02 17.58 -5.81
C ASN A 62 -32.23 17.44 -4.88
N SER A 63 -32.57 16.22 -4.43
CA SER A 63 -33.69 15.99 -3.53
C SER A 63 -33.46 16.60 -2.14
N VAL A 64 -32.20 16.71 -1.72
CA VAL A 64 -31.81 17.39 -0.47
C VAL A 64 -31.81 18.90 -0.64
N ALA A 65 -31.31 19.43 -1.77
CA ALA A 65 -31.35 20.86 -2.07
C ALA A 65 -32.80 21.40 -2.13
N ASP A 66 -33.70 20.68 -2.81
CA ASP A 66 -35.12 21.03 -2.89
C ASP A 66 -35.81 20.99 -1.52
N TYR A 67 -35.40 20.07 -0.65
CA TYR A 67 -35.90 19.98 0.72
C TYR A 67 -35.43 21.16 1.58
N ILE A 68 -34.14 21.48 1.55
CA ILE A 68 -33.56 22.61 2.30
C ILE A 68 -34.23 23.92 1.84
N ALA A 69 -34.38 24.13 0.53
CA ALA A 69 -35.06 25.31 -0.03
C ALA A 69 -36.53 25.42 0.43
N ARG A 70 -37.27 24.31 0.46
CA ARG A 70 -38.66 24.29 0.97
C ARG A 70 -38.76 24.53 2.48
N SER A 71 -37.82 24.00 3.26
CA SER A 71 -37.78 24.20 4.72
C SER A 71 -37.47 25.67 5.06
N GLN A 72 -36.54 26.29 4.34
CA GLN A 72 -36.20 27.71 4.48
C GLN A 72 -37.35 28.62 4.04
N ALA A 73 -38.05 28.28 2.95
CA ALA A 73 -39.21 29.05 2.49
C ALA A 73 -40.43 28.94 3.43
N ALA A 74 -40.49 27.92 4.28
CA ALA A 74 -41.56 27.69 5.24
C ALA A 74 -41.25 28.22 6.66
N ASP A 75 -40.10 28.87 6.86
CA ASP A 75 -39.63 29.38 8.16
C ASP A 75 -39.57 28.30 9.27
N VAL A 76 -39.39 27.04 8.88
CA VAL A 76 -39.26 25.90 9.80
C VAL A 76 -37.78 25.73 10.14
N PRO A 77 -37.36 25.89 11.41
CA PRO A 77 -35.98 25.66 11.81
C PRO A 77 -35.59 24.20 11.52
N LEU A 78 -34.42 23.98 10.91
CA LEU A 78 -33.92 22.63 10.62
C LEU A 78 -33.78 21.86 11.94
N PRO A 79 -34.45 20.71 12.12
CA PRO A 79 -34.50 20.06 13.41
C PRO A 79 -33.13 19.48 13.78
N MET A 80 -32.68 19.81 14.99
CA MET A 80 -31.58 19.13 15.67
C MET A 80 -32.12 17.79 16.19
N ILE A 81 -31.41 16.68 15.97
CA ILE A 81 -31.66 15.44 16.71
C ILE A 81 -31.36 15.77 18.19
N PRO A 82 -32.33 15.66 19.11
CA PRO A 82 -32.16 16.21 20.45
C PRO A 82 -30.99 15.50 21.16
N PRO A 83 -30.09 16.23 21.85
CA PRO A 83 -29.30 15.60 22.89
C PRO A 83 -30.28 15.07 23.92
N GLY A 84 -30.17 13.79 24.30
CA GLY A 84 -31.06 13.24 25.33
C GLY A 84 -31.00 14.12 26.58
N PRO A 85 -32.14 14.57 27.15
CA PRO A 85 -32.11 15.35 28.38
C PRO A 85 -31.64 14.43 29.50
N THR A 86 -30.52 14.79 30.13
CA THR A 86 -30.11 14.24 31.42
C THR A 86 -30.31 15.33 32.46
N ASN A 87 -31.05 15.03 33.52
CA ASN A 87 -30.99 15.83 34.73
C ASN A 87 -29.62 15.65 35.43
N ALA A 88 -29.32 16.50 36.43
CA ALA A 88 -28.01 16.58 37.09
C ALA A 88 -27.51 15.27 37.75
N SER A 89 -28.34 14.22 37.79
CA SER A 89 -28.07 12.88 38.30
C SER A 89 -27.99 11.79 37.22
N GLY A 90 -28.16 12.12 35.93
CA GLY A 90 -27.96 11.19 34.81
C GLY A 90 -29.14 10.28 34.46
N ASN A 91 -30.36 10.55 34.93
CA ASN A 91 -31.56 9.79 34.57
C ASN A 91 -32.33 10.46 33.40
N PRO A 92 -32.98 9.69 32.51
CA PRO A 92 -33.79 10.24 31.44
C PRO A 92 -35.10 10.83 31.98
N THR A 93 -35.52 11.99 31.47
CA THR A 93 -36.82 12.63 31.77
C THR A 93 -37.82 12.40 30.63
N ASP A 94 -39.02 11.94 30.96
CA ASP A 94 -40.17 11.75 30.05
C ASP A 94 -40.85 13.08 29.69
N GLU A 95 -40.14 13.99 29.01
CA GLU A 95 -40.79 15.13 28.35
C GLU A 95 -40.62 15.04 26.83
N GLU A 96 -41.71 14.61 26.17
CA GLU A 96 -41.84 14.54 24.72
C GLU A 96 -41.89 15.96 24.12
N VAL A 97 -40.81 16.35 23.43
CA VAL A 97 -40.88 17.44 22.46
C VAL A 97 -40.83 16.83 21.06
N PHE A 98 -42.03 16.64 20.49
CA PHE A 98 -42.22 16.24 19.10
C PHE A 98 -41.61 17.28 18.15
N THR A 99 -40.65 16.84 17.34
CA THR A 99 -40.16 17.58 16.16
C THR A 99 -40.91 17.10 14.91
N PRO A 100 -41.21 17.97 13.93
CA PRO A 100 -42.11 17.66 12.83
C PRO A 100 -41.55 16.57 11.91
N LEU A 101 -42.43 15.70 11.40
CA LEU A 101 -42.12 14.63 10.46
C LEU A 101 -41.31 15.13 9.24
N ILE A 102 -40.04 14.72 9.12
CA ILE A 102 -39.33 14.75 7.83
C ILE A 102 -39.66 13.45 7.09
N ARG A 103 -40.85 13.43 6.50
CA ARG A 103 -41.19 12.45 5.48
C ARG A 103 -40.86 13.06 4.13
N LEU A 104 -39.68 12.78 3.59
CA LEU A 104 -39.40 13.11 2.20
C LEU A 104 -40.38 12.29 1.34
N ASN A 105 -41.34 12.95 0.69
CA ASN A 105 -42.28 12.26 -0.20
C ASN A 105 -41.53 11.95 -1.51
N VAL A 106 -41.15 10.69 -1.67
CA VAL A 106 -40.08 10.20 -2.55
C VAL A 106 -40.48 10.07 -4.04
N ASN A 107 -41.61 10.63 -4.48
CA ASN A 107 -41.90 10.70 -5.92
C ASN A 107 -40.80 11.43 -6.74
N GLN A 108 -39.78 12.02 -6.07
CA GLN A 108 -38.63 12.71 -6.65
C GLN A 108 -37.23 12.14 -6.28
N ASN A 109 -37.08 11.10 -5.41
CA ASN A 109 -35.73 10.56 -5.13
C ASN A 109 -35.27 9.69 -6.32
N ARG A 110 -34.29 10.18 -7.06
CA ARG A 110 -33.73 9.49 -8.24
C ARG A 110 -32.62 8.51 -7.89
N SER A 111 -32.51 8.12 -6.62
CA SER A 111 -31.51 7.14 -6.17
C SER A 111 -31.84 5.73 -6.70
N VAL A 112 -30.83 5.11 -7.33
CA VAL A 112 -30.93 3.79 -7.93
C VAL A 112 -29.69 2.96 -7.58
N PHE A 113 -29.91 1.70 -7.24
CA PHE A 113 -28.88 0.70 -6.97
C PHE A 113 -29.00 -0.46 -7.96
N GLY A 114 -27.90 -1.20 -8.19
CA GLY A 114 -27.93 -2.38 -9.05
C GLY A 114 -28.74 -3.52 -8.47
N ASP A 115 -28.70 -3.71 -7.15
CA ASP A 115 -29.46 -4.75 -6.45
C ASP A 115 -29.79 -4.38 -4.99
N PHE A 116 -30.51 -5.28 -4.31
CA PHE A 116 -30.85 -5.11 -2.89
C PHE A 116 -29.66 -5.31 -1.96
N LYS A 117 -28.55 -5.88 -2.42
CA LYS A 117 -27.34 -6.10 -1.61
C LYS A 117 -26.57 -4.78 -1.48
N GLN A 118 -26.40 -4.05 -2.57
CA GLN A 118 -25.79 -2.72 -2.61
C GLN A 118 -26.60 -1.72 -1.78
N LEU A 119 -27.92 -1.65 -1.98
CA LEU A 119 -28.79 -0.80 -1.16
C LEU A 119 -28.68 -1.17 0.33
N SER A 120 -28.67 -2.47 0.64
CA SER A 120 -28.50 -2.92 2.02
C SER A 120 -27.13 -2.57 2.59
N SER A 121 -26.06 -2.58 1.80
CA SER A 121 -24.71 -2.23 2.23
C SER A 121 -24.63 -0.73 2.56
N ALA A 122 -25.14 0.12 1.66
CA ALA A 122 -25.22 1.55 1.85
C ALA A 122 -26.04 1.91 3.11
N LEU A 123 -27.22 1.31 3.28
CA LEU A 123 -28.04 1.51 4.48
C LEU A 123 -27.33 1.07 5.77
N LYS A 124 -26.66 -0.08 5.75
CA LYS A 124 -25.90 -0.57 6.92
C LYS A 124 -24.74 0.37 7.26
N ARG A 125 -24.04 0.91 6.26
CA ARG A 125 -23.00 1.93 6.47
C ARG A 125 -23.57 3.20 7.08
N LEU A 126 -24.72 3.67 6.59
CA LEU A 126 -25.41 4.84 7.19
C LEU A 126 -25.74 4.57 8.65
N ALA A 127 -26.37 3.42 8.95
CA ALA A 127 -26.74 3.02 10.30
C ALA A 127 -25.52 2.97 11.24
N MET A 128 -24.43 2.34 10.79
CA MET A 128 -23.18 2.25 11.56
C MET A 128 -22.49 3.60 11.75
N GLN A 129 -22.41 4.43 10.71
CA GLN A 129 -21.80 5.76 10.81
C GLN A 129 -22.61 6.67 11.73
N SER A 130 -23.93 6.58 11.66
CA SER A 130 -24.86 7.42 12.40
C SER A 130 -25.23 6.90 13.78
N GLY A 131 -24.81 5.69 14.17
CA GLY A 131 -24.96 5.17 15.54
C GLY A 131 -26.32 4.53 15.84
N PHE A 132 -27.00 3.97 14.84
CA PHE A 132 -28.27 3.26 15.01
C PHE A 132 -28.26 1.87 14.38
N GLU A 133 -29.25 1.05 14.74
CA GLU A 133 -29.36 -0.32 14.25
C GLU A 133 -30.58 -0.50 13.36
N VAL A 134 -30.42 -1.32 12.32
CA VAL A 134 -31.48 -1.62 11.33
C VAL A 134 -31.83 -3.11 11.31
N ARG A 135 -33.12 -3.36 11.11
CA ARG A 135 -33.68 -4.68 10.85
C ARG A 135 -34.47 -4.68 9.55
N VAL A 136 -34.55 -5.85 8.92
CA VAL A 136 -35.42 -6.06 7.76
C VAL A 136 -36.84 -6.29 8.26
N LYS A 137 -37.77 -5.40 7.91
CA LYS A 137 -39.21 -5.55 8.22
C LYS A 137 -39.85 -6.61 7.35
N TYR A 138 -39.57 -6.56 6.04
CA TYR A 138 -39.93 -7.62 5.09
C TYR A 138 -38.99 -7.60 3.88
N SER A 139 -38.89 -8.73 3.19
CA SER A 139 -38.09 -8.89 1.98
C SER A 139 -38.79 -9.82 1.00
N SER A 140 -38.91 -9.38 -0.24
CA SER A 140 -39.44 -10.14 -1.37
C SER A 140 -38.54 -9.97 -2.59
N LYS A 141 -38.85 -10.64 -3.71
CA LYS A 141 -38.09 -10.48 -4.97
C LYS A 141 -38.15 -9.05 -5.53
N ARG A 142 -39.26 -8.33 -5.30
CA ARG A 142 -39.49 -6.98 -5.83
C ARG A 142 -39.37 -5.86 -4.80
N ASN A 143 -39.73 -6.12 -3.54
CA ASN A 143 -39.79 -5.08 -2.50
C ASN A 143 -38.97 -5.51 -1.29
N LYS A 144 -38.22 -4.59 -0.70
CA LYS A 144 -37.52 -4.80 0.56
C LYS A 144 -37.61 -3.55 1.43
N ARG A 145 -37.94 -3.73 2.71
CA ARG A 145 -38.14 -2.62 3.66
C ARG A 145 -37.33 -2.87 4.92
N TRP A 146 -36.69 -1.82 5.40
CA TRP A 146 -35.92 -1.77 6.63
C TRP A 146 -36.51 -0.73 7.57
N GLU A 147 -36.39 -1.00 8.86
CA GLU A 147 -36.77 -0.08 9.94
C GLU A 147 -35.69 -0.11 11.02
N CYS A 148 -35.71 0.87 11.91
CA CYS A 148 -34.83 0.85 13.06
C CYS A 148 -35.19 -0.31 14.00
N ARG A 149 -34.21 -0.83 14.73
CA ARG A 149 -34.44 -1.88 15.72
C ARG A 149 -35.34 -1.42 16.86
N ASN A 150 -35.28 -0.14 17.24
CA ASN A 150 -36.19 0.43 18.22
C ASN A 150 -37.61 0.44 17.63
N LYS A 151 -38.56 -0.24 18.30
CA LYS A 151 -39.89 -0.56 17.75
C LYS A 151 -40.71 0.69 17.44
N ASP A 152 -40.52 1.75 18.23
CA ASP A 152 -41.29 2.99 18.14
C ASP A 152 -40.57 4.05 17.32
N CYS A 153 -39.46 3.71 16.68
CA CYS A 153 -38.66 4.65 15.90
C CYS A 153 -39.25 4.86 14.50
N PRO A 154 -39.41 6.13 14.04
CA PRO A 154 -39.99 6.44 12.74
C PRO A 154 -39.06 6.10 11.56
N PHE A 155 -37.79 5.78 11.81
CA PHE A 155 -36.84 5.46 10.76
C PHE A 155 -37.32 4.32 9.85
N LEU A 156 -37.28 4.57 8.55
CA LEU A 156 -37.75 3.66 7.52
C LEU A 156 -36.91 3.82 6.25
N LEU A 157 -36.61 2.71 5.57
CA LEU A 157 -36.15 2.73 4.19
C LEU A 157 -36.85 1.62 3.38
N SER A 158 -37.33 1.95 2.19
CA SER A 158 -37.92 0.99 1.24
C SER A 158 -37.21 1.03 -0.10
N GLY A 159 -36.98 -0.15 -0.67
CA GLY A 159 -36.50 -0.31 -2.03
C GLY A 159 -37.46 -1.14 -2.88
N TYR A 160 -37.62 -0.74 -4.13
CA TYR A 160 -38.42 -1.41 -5.15
C TYR A 160 -37.56 -1.78 -6.35
N ARG A 161 -37.57 -3.05 -6.76
CA ARG A 161 -36.93 -3.53 -7.99
C ARG A 161 -37.86 -3.33 -9.18
N ASN A 162 -37.43 -2.47 -10.10
CA ASN A 162 -38.15 -2.19 -11.33
C ASN A 162 -37.91 -3.29 -12.39
N LYS A 163 -38.63 -3.21 -13.52
CA LYS A 163 -38.52 -4.14 -14.65
C LYS A 163 -37.10 -4.21 -15.23
N ASP A 164 -36.33 -3.12 -15.11
CA ASP A 164 -34.93 -3.04 -15.55
C ASP A 164 -33.94 -3.73 -14.59
N ASN A 165 -34.43 -4.55 -13.65
CA ASN A 165 -33.70 -5.21 -12.57
C ASN A 165 -32.96 -4.30 -11.57
N LYS A 166 -32.97 -2.98 -11.77
CA LYS A 166 -32.45 -1.99 -10.82
C LYS A 166 -33.38 -1.76 -9.64
N VAL A 167 -32.81 -1.39 -8.50
CA VAL A 167 -33.53 -1.11 -7.25
C VAL A 167 -33.60 0.40 -7.01
N HIS A 168 -34.82 0.95 -7.00
CA HIS A 168 -35.10 2.33 -6.67
C HIS A 168 -35.41 2.47 -5.18
N VAL A 169 -34.88 3.51 -4.54
CA VAL A 169 -35.26 3.86 -3.16
C VAL A 169 -36.61 4.56 -3.22
N THR A 170 -37.67 3.92 -2.70
CA THR A 170 -39.06 4.41 -2.81
C THR A 170 -39.57 5.12 -1.58
N ASP A 171 -39.04 4.83 -0.40
CA ASP A 171 -39.37 5.55 0.83
C ASP A 171 -38.10 5.69 1.66
N ILE A 172 -37.85 6.86 2.24
CA ILE A 172 -36.78 7.05 3.21
C ILE A 172 -37.19 8.08 4.26
N GLU A 173 -37.14 7.66 5.52
CA GLU A 173 -37.39 8.49 6.70
C GLU A 173 -36.16 8.35 7.60
N LEU A 174 -35.39 9.43 7.70
CA LEU A 174 -34.12 9.45 8.43
C LEU A 174 -34.30 9.84 9.90
N MET A 175 -35.51 10.17 10.35
CA MET A 175 -35.72 10.62 11.73
C MET A 175 -35.60 9.49 12.73
N HIS A 176 -35.12 9.84 13.93
CA HIS A 176 -35.06 8.97 15.08
C HIS A 176 -35.63 9.71 16.29
N ASN A 177 -36.45 9.03 17.09
CA ASN A 177 -36.99 9.52 18.35
C ASN A 177 -36.20 9.01 19.58
N HIS A 178 -34.98 8.55 19.35
CA HIS A 178 -34.09 8.05 20.40
C HIS A 178 -32.67 8.51 20.12
N ALA A 179 -31.83 8.54 21.16
CA ALA A 179 -30.42 8.84 21.00
C ALA A 179 -29.76 7.82 20.06
N LEU A 180 -28.94 8.31 19.14
CA LEU A 180 -28.16 7.48 18.22
C LEU A 180 -26.84 7.07 18.86
N THR A 181 -26.97 6.34 19.96
CA THR A 181 -25.83 5.75 20.66
C THR A 181 -25.78 4.28 20.29
N PRO A 182 -24.65 3.76 19.77
CA PRO A 182 -24.56 2.35 19.40
C PRO A 182 -24.84 1.47 20.62
N GLN A 183 -25.89 0.64 20.56
CA GLN A 183 -26.26 -0.29 21.65
C GLN A 183 -25.26 -1.45 21.83
N TYR A 184 -24.19 -1.50 21.04
CA TYR A 184 -23.19 -2.59 21.04
C TYR A 184 -22.35 -2.70 22.33
N ALA A 185 -22.45 -1.72 23.25
CA ALA A 185 -21.71 -1.70 24.50
C ALA A 185 -22.46 -2.34 25.69
N SER A 186 -23.78 -2.54 25.63
CA SER A 186 -24.58 -2.90 26.82
C SER A 186 -24.68 -4.40 27.12
N GLU A 187 -24.24 -5.30 26.22
CA GLU A 187 -24.41 -6.75 26.42
C GLU A 187 -23.33 -7.40 27.32
N GLN A 188 -22.38 -6.64 27.88
CA GLN A 188 -21.39 -7.17 28.85
C GLN A 188 -21.72 -6.93 30.32
N SER A 189 -22.85 -6.29 30.66
CA SER A 189 -23.21 -5.98 32.06
C SER A 189 -24.34 -6.83 32.65
N ALA A 190 -24.89 -7.82 31.94
CA ALA A 190 -25.88 -8.73 32.53
C ALA A 190 -25.19 -9.95 33.17
N ALA A 191 -24.36 -9.71 34.18
CA ALA A 191 -24.09 -10.73 35.18
C ALA A 191 -25.32 -10.81 36.10
N ALA A 192 -25.86 -12.02 36.25
CA ALA A 192 -27.07 -12.31 37.02
C ALA A 192 -27.02 -11.77 38.46
N PRO A 193 -28.17 -11.41 39.02
CA PRO A 193 -28.49 -11.76 40.39
C PRO A 193 -29.54 -12.87 40.44
N ALA A 194 -29.49 -13.59 41.55
CA ALA A 194 -30.21 -14.80 41.86
C ALA A 194 -31.72 -14.61 42.03
N ALA A 195 -32.39 -15.76 42.02
CA ALA A 195 -33.77 -16.08 42.36
C ALA A 195 -34.53 -15.08 43.24
N ASP A 196 -35.77 -14.79 42.84
CA ASP A 196 -36.90 -14.85 43.76
C ASP A 196 -38.17 -15.33 43.02
N ASP A 197 -38.94 -16.17 43.71
CA ASP A 197 -40.17 -16.81 43.24
C ASP A 197 -41.36 -15.83 43.34
N GLY A 198 -42.20 -15.79 42.31
CA GLY A 198 -43.48 -15.07 42.37
C GLY A 198 -44.17 -14.97 41.03
N GLY A 199 -45.23 -15.76 40.83
CA GLY A 199 -45.86 -15.99 39.53
C GLY A 199 -46.62 -14.81 38.91
N GLY A 200 -46.77 -14.85 37.59
CA GLY A 200 -47.75 -14.08 36.84
C GLY A 200 -47.39 -13.85 35.37
N GLY A 201 -48.10 -14.53 34.45
CA GLY A 201 -48.26 -14.10 33.05
C GLY A 201 -47.25 -14.67 32.03
N ASN A 202 -47.62 -15.79 31.39
CA ASN A 202 -47.01 -16.23 30.14
C ASN A 202 -47.44 -15.30 28.98
N GLU A 203 -46.63 -14.31 28.63
CA GLU A 203 -46.56 -13.85 27.24
C GLU A 203 -45.45 -14.64 26.52
N PRO A 204 -45.72 -15.21 25.34
CA PRO A 204 -44.66 -15.88 24.58
C PRO A 204 -43.58 -14.85 24.25
N PRO A 205 -42.28 -15.19 24.38
CA PRO A 205 -41.22 -14.26 24.05
C PRO A 205 -41.38 -13.86 22.59
N THR A 206 -41.75 -12.59 22.35
CA THR A 206 -41.81 -12.04 21.00
C THR A 206 -40.49 -12.35 20.32
N LYS A 207 -40.51 -13.10 19.21
CA LYS A 207 -39.31 -13.45 18.44
C LYS A 207 -38.60 -12.14 18.08
N VAL A 208 -37.56 -11.81 18.85
CA VAL A 208 -36.74 -10.61 18.61
C VAL A 208 -36.13 -10.79 17.22
N SER A 209 -36.54 -9.94 16.28
CA SER A 209 -36.01 -9.95 14.91
C SER A 209 -34.49 -9.77 14.95
N ARG A 210 -33.75 -10.58 14.16
CA ARG A 210 -32.28 -10.51 14.13
C ARG A 210 -31.80 -9.11 13.73
N ASN A 211 -30.84 -8.57 14.49
CA ASN A 211 -30.08 -7.37 14.10
C ASN A 211 -29.36 -7.67 12.76
N THR A 212 -29.57 -6.83 11.75
CA THR A 212 -28.98 -7.03 10.41
C THR A 212 -27.95 -5.95 10.05
N THR A 213 -27.64 -5.05 10.98
CA THR A 213 -26.77 -3.88 10.76
C THR A 213 -25.35 -4.30 10.38
N LEU A 214 -24.82 -5.32 11.04
CA LEU A 214 -23.48 -5.84 10.77
C LEU A 214 -23.50 -6.78 9.55
N SER A 215 -22.51 -6.66 8.68
CA SER A 215 -22.28 -7.56 7.54
C SER A 215 -20.79 -7.86 7.38
N ILE A 216 -20.45 -8.96 6.70
CA ILE A 216 -19.05 -9.27 6.43
C ILE A 216 -18.45 -8.21 5.50
N GLU A 217 -19.23 -7.72 4.53
CA GLU A 217 -18.83 -6.62 3.64
C GLU A 217 -18.43 -5.36 4.41
N LEU A 218 -19.21 -4.99 5.44
CA LEU A 218 -18.90 -3.84 6.30
C LEU A 218 -17.66 -4.09 7.17
N VAL A 219 -17.45 -5.33 7.63
CA VAL A 219 -16.23 -5.69 8.36
C VAL A 219 -15.01 -5.58 7.47
N LEU A 220 -15.08 -6.09 6.23
CA LEU A 220 -14.00 -5.98 5.26
C LEU A 220 -13.71 -4.51 4.94
N ALA A 221 -14.74 -3.70 4.70
CA ALA A 221 -14.58 -2.25 4.51
C ALA A 221 -13.83 -1.60 5.67
N SER A 222 -14.21 -1.91 6.91
CA SER A 222 -13.53 -1.42 8.10
C SER A 222 -12.04 -1.81 8.13
N ILE A 223 -11.71 -3.04 7.74
CA ILE A 223 -10.31 -3.50 7.63
C ILE A 223 -9.56 -2.64 6.60
N PHE A 224 -10.11 -2.47 5.39
CA PHE A 224 -9.48 -1.70 4.31
C PHE A 224 -9.36 -0.20 4.61
N ASP A 225 -10.30 0.36 5.36
CA ASP A 225 -10.35 1.79 5.68
C ASP A 225 -9.51 2.13 6.93
N SER A 226 -9.13 1.13 7.74
CA SER A 226 -8.36 1.31 8.97
C SER A 226 -6.84 1.26 8.76
N GLU A 227 -6.10 2.10 9.48
CA GLU A 227 -4.63 2.11 9.45
C GLU A 227 -4.04 0.76 9.88
N THR A 228 -4.52 0.20 11.00
CA THR A 228 -4.08 -1.11 11.49
C THR A 228 -4.37 -2.24 10.50
N GLY A 229 -5.52 -2.20 9.82
CA GLY A 229 -5.87 -3.21 8.82
C GLY A 229 -4.95 -3.12 7.61
N GLN A 230 -4.71 -1.90 7.12
CA GLN A 230 -3.75 -1.63 6.07
C GLN A 230 -2.32 -2.03 6.46
N ASP A 231 -1.92 -1.87 7.73
CA ASP A 231 -0.58 -2.24 8.22
C ASP A 231 -0.29 -3.71 8.12
N VAL A 232 -1.29 -4.52 8.47
CA VAL A 232 -1.21 -5.96 8.36
C VAL A 232 -1.22 -6.37 6.89
N MET A 233 -2.10 -5.81 6.06
CA MET A 233 -2.18 -6.16 4.64
C MET A 233 -0.94 -5.77 3.83
N ALA A 234 -0.24 -4.69 4.23
CA ALA A 234 1.03 -4.31 3.60
C ALA A 234 2.16 -5.31 3.88
N LYS A 235 1.97 -6.24 4.84
CA LYS A 235 2.92 -7.30 5.18
C LYS A 235 2.41 -8.67 4.73
N ASP A 236 1.29 -9.11 5.29
CA ASP A 236 0.58 -10.34 4.93
C ASP A 236 -0.87 -10.32 5.48
N PRO A 237 -1.89 -10.37 4.61
CA PRO A 237 -3.30 -10.57 5.00
C PRO A 237 -3.55 -11.75 5.96
N GLU A 238 -2.76 -12.82 5.94
CA GLU A 238 -2.94 -13.98 6.84
C GLU A 238 -2.62 -13.67 8.30
N GLU A 239 -1.76 -12.69 8.57
CA GLU A 239 -1.39 -12.28 9.93
C GLU A 239 -2.52 -11.55 10.67
N MET A 240 -3.63 -11.25 9.99
CA MET A 240 -4.79 -10.57 10.55
C MET A 240 -5.34 -11.33 11.78
N ARG A 241 -5.24 -10.72 12.96
CA ARG A 241 -5.75 -11.30 14.22
C ARG A 241 -7.21 -10.94 14.43
N LEU A 242 -8.00 -11.89 14.95
CA LEU A 242 -9.42 -11.67 15.22
C LEU A 242 -9.67 -10.50 16.17
N LYS A 243 -8.81 -10.33 17.18
CA LYS A 243 -8.87 -9.21 18.12
C LYS A 243 -8.67 -7.85 17.43
N TYR A 244 -7.83 -7.78 16.39
CA TYR A 244 -7.66 -6.56 15.61
C TYR A 244 -8.94 -6.25 14.82
N ILE A 245 -9.56 -7.25 14.18
CA ILE A 245 -10.83 -7.05 13.48
C ILE A 245 -11.91 -6.53 14.43
N GLN A 246 -11.98 -7.09 15.64
CA GLN A 246 -12.91 -6.63 16.67
C GLN A 246 -12.61 -5.20 17.14
N SER A 247 -11.34 -4.87 17.39
CA SER A 247 -10.95 -3.53 17.84
C SER A 247 -11.17 -2.47 16.76
N MET A 248 -10.90 -2.79 15.49
CA MET A 248 -11.10 -1.87 14.35
C MET A 248 -12.57 -1.47 14.23
N LEU A 249 -13.50 -2.42 14.27
CA LEU A 249 -14.93 -2.09 14.23
C LEU A 249 -15.39 -1.31 15.46
N PHE A 250 -14.84 -1.64 16.64
CA PHE A 250 -15.17 -0.94 17.87
C PHE A 250 -14.65 0.51 17.84
N GLN A 251 -13.42 0.75 17.40
CA GLN A 251 -12.84 2.09 17.29
C GLN A 251 -13.55 2.92 16.21
N GLN A 252 -13.84 2.32 15.06
CA GLN A 252 -14.39 3.04 13.91
C GLN A 252 -15.90 3.28 14.01
N TYR A 253 -16.65 2.40 14.69
CA TYR A 253 -18.12 2.48 14.73
C TYR A 253 -18.74 2.23 16.12
N GLY A 254 -17.94 1.98 17.16
CA GLY A 254 -18.45 1.61 18.48
C GLY A 254 -19.10 0.22 18.51
N ALA A 255 -18.91 -0.60 17.47
CA ALA A 255 -19.60 -1.87 17.32
C ALA A 255 -18.74 -3.06 17.73
N THR A 256 -19.33 -3.98 18.49
CA THR A 256 -18.71 -5.24 18.90
C THR A 256 -19.18 -6.36 17.97
N ILE A 257 -18.24 -7.24 17.58
CA ILE A 257 -18.55 -8.42 16.76
C ILE A 257 -18.07 -9.69 17.43
N SER A 258 -18.77 -10.79 17.20
CA SER A 258 -18.37 -12.10 17.72
C SER A 258 -17.09 -12.60 17.04
N SER A 259 -16.30 -13.43 17.75
CA SER A 259 -15.10 -14.05 17.19
C SER A 259 -15.40 -14.91 15.95
N SER A 260 -16.59 -15.50 15.88
CA SER A 260 -17.04 -16.23 14.68
C SER A 260 -17.25 -15.31 13.47
N MET A 261 -17.79 -14.10 13.67
CA MET A 261 -17.93 -13.13 12.58
C MET A 261 -16.56 -12.60 12.14
N ALA A 262 -15.69 -12.27 13.09
CA ALA A 262 -14.31 -11.88 12.80
C ALA A 262 -13.55 -12.98 12.02
N SER A 263 -13.71 -14.24 12.43
CA SER A 263 -13.08 -15.40 11.75
C SER A 263 -13.58 -15.57 10.32
N ARG A 264 -14.90 -15.44 10.07
CA ARG A 264 -15.45 -15.48 8.71
C ARG A 264 -14.99 -14.30 7.86
N ALA A 265 -14.87 -13.11 8.45
CA ALA A 265 -14.34 -11.95 7.74
C ALA A 265 -12.86 -12.13 7.38
N LYS A 266 -12.03 -12.63 8.30
CA LYS A 266 -10.65 -13.00 8.02
C LYS A 266 -10.57 -14.03 6.88
N LYS A 267 -11.37 -15.10 6.93
CA LYS A 267 -11.38 -16.12 5.89
C LYS A 267 -11.68 -15.48 4.52
N LYS A 268 -12.74 -14.68 4.43
CA LYS A 268 -13.12 -13.99 3.19
C LYS A 268 -12.07 -12.97 2.72
N LEU A 269 -11.35 -12.33 3.64
CA LEU A 269 -10.20 -11.47 3.32
C LEU A 269 -9.11 -12.31 2.64
N VAL A 270 -8.68 -13.39 3.28
CA VAL A 270 -7.64 -14.29 2.74
C VAL A 270 -8.06 -14.86 1.37
N GLU A 271 -9.30 -15.34 1.23
CA GLU A 271 -9.86 -15.81 -0.05
C GLU A 271 -9.80 -14.72 -1.14
N MET A 272 -10.12 -13.46 -0.79
CA MET A 272 -10.06 -12.34 -1.73
C MET A 272 -8.65 -12.12 -2.27
N PHE A 273 -7.63 -12.27 -1.43
CA PHE A 273 -6.25 -12.15 -1.87
C PHE A 273 -5.81 -13.41 -2.62
N TYR A 274 -5.86 -14.59 -2.02
CA TYR A 274 -5.10 -15.75 -2.51
C TYR A 274 -5.88 -16.78 -3.33
N GLU A 275 -7.20 -16.68 -3.48
CA GLU A 275 -8.00 -17.64 -4.26
C GLU A 275 -8.51 -17.05 -5.58
N PRO A 276 -8.20 -17.65 -6.76
CA PRO A 276 -8.56 -17.05 -8.03
C PRO A 276 -10.08 -16.91 -8.19
N SER A 277 -10.51 -15.74 -8.64
CA SER A 277 -11.93 -15.42 -8.70
C SER A 277 -12.32 -14.76 -10.01
N ASN A 278 -13.30 -15.34 -10.71
CA ASN A 278 -13.95 -14.68 -11.86
C ASN A 278 -14.53 -13.31 -11.47
N LEU A 279 -15.02 -13.19 -10.24
CA LEU A 279 -15.56 -11.94 -9.73
C LEU A 279 -14.50 -10.83 -9.70
N SER A 280 -13.21 -11.14 -9.52
CA SER A 280 -12.17 -10.09 -9.51
C SER A 280 -12.06 -9.36 -10.85
N TYR A 281 -12.18 -10.09 -11.96
CA TYR A 281 -12.18 -9.51 -13.32
C TYR A 281 -13.41 -8.62 -13.56
N GLN A 282 -14.58 -9.07 -13.09
CA GLN A 282 -15.82 -8.30 -13.16
C GLN A 282 -15.78 -7.02 -12.32
N LEU A 283 -14.99 -6.99 -11.25
CA LEU A 283 -14.88 -5.82 -10.38
C LEU A 283 -13.81 -4.82 -10.85
N LEU A 284 -12.98 -5.17 -11.83
CA LEU A 284 -11.79 -4.40 -12.20
C LEU A 284 -12.13 -3.04 -12.83
N ARG A 285 -13.05 -2.98 -13.80
CA ARG A 285 -13.49 -1.72 -14.41
C ARG A 285 -14.09 -0.76 -13.38
N PRO A 286 -15.11 -1.16 -12.58
CA PRO A 286 -15.64 -0.32 -11.51
C PRO A 286 -14.58 0.13 -10.49
N TYR A 287 -13.58 -0.72 -10.23
CA TYR A 287 -12.47 -0.38 -9.34
C TYR A 287 -11.61 0.73 -9.92
N PHE A 288 -11.17 0.58 -11.17
CA PHE A 288 -10.32 1.58 -11.83
C PHE A 288 -11.02 2.92 -12.06
N GLU A 289 -12.32 2.93 -12.36
CA GLU A 289 -13.11 4.16 -12.44
C GLU A 289 -13.03 4.95 -11.12
N LYS A 290 -13.17 4.26 -9.98
CA LYS A 290 -12.99 4.88 -8.67
C LYS A 290 -11.53 5.30 -8.42
N CYS A 291 -10.54 4.49 -8.80
CA CYS A 291 -9.12 4.84 -8.66
C CYS A 291 -8.78 6.13 -9.39
N VAL A 292 -9.20 6.27 -10.66
CA VAL A 292 -8.94 7.47 -11.45
C VAL A 292 -9.72 8.68 -10.93
N ALA A 293 -10.97 8.50 -10.49
CA ALA A 293 -11.73 9.57 -9.86
C ALA A 293 -11.08 10.08 -8.56
N ALA A 294 -10.49 9.19 -7.76
CA ALA A 294 -9.84 9.54 -6.50
C ALA A 294 -8.40 10.07 -6.68
N ASN A 295 -7.74 9.79 -7.80
CA ASN A 295 -6.33 10.11 -8.04
C ASN A 295 -6.18 10.93 -9.34
N PRO A 296 -6.29 12.27 -9.28
CA PRO A 296 -6.29 13.09 -10.50
C PRO A 296 -5.03 12.96 -11.35
N GLY A 297 -5.22 12.90 -12.67
CA GLY A 297 -4.15 12.64 -13.65
C GLY A 297 -3.80 11.15 -13.82
N SER A 298 -4.44 10.25 -13.06
CA SER A 298 -4.35 8.80 -13.31
C SER A 298 -5.19 8.41 -14.52
N PHE A 299 -4.86 7.28 -15.12
CA PHE A 299 -5.62 6.69 -16.22
C PHE A 299 -5.63 5.17 -16.12
N TYR A 300 -6.57 4.53 -16.80
CA TYR A 300 -6.59 3.07 -16.92
C TYR A 300 -6.92 2.64 -18.35
N VAL A 301 -6.51 1.43 -18.70
CA VAL A 301 -6.88 0.75 -19.95
C VAL A 301 -7.26 -0.69 -19.63
N ILE A 302 -8.33 -1.19 -20.24
CA ILE A 302 -8.70 -2.61 -20.21
C ILE A 302 -9.03 -3.04 -21.62
N ASP A 303 -8.23 -3.97 -22.15
CA ASP A 303 -8.46 -4.61 -23.43
C ASP A 303 -9.17 -5.96 -23.23
N HIS A 304 -9.99 -6.31 -24.22
CA HIS A 304 -10.76 -7.54 -24.26
C HIS A 304 -10.29 -8.38 -25.44
N ILE A 305 -10.34 -9.69 -25.29
CA ILE A 305 -10.17 -10.62 -26.40
C ILE A 305 -11.49 -10.62 -27.19
N PRO A 306 -11.46 -10.35 -28.52
CA PRO A 306 -12.66 -10.33 -29.33
C PRO A 306 -13.37 -11.68 -29.29
N ASN A 307 -14.64 -11.69 -28.89
CA ASN A 307 -15.43 -12.92 -28.85
C ASN A 307 -16.26 -13.06 -30.14
N VAL A 308 -16.29 -14.26 -30.74
CA VAL A 308 -16.92 -14.52 -32.05
C VAL A 308 -18.45 -14.58 -31.93
N THR A 309 -18.97 -14.81 -30.73
CA THR A 309 -20.42 -14.91 -30.48
C THR A 309 -21.04 -13.55 -30.15
N PRO A 310 -21.99 -13.05 -30.97
CA PRO A 310 -22.73 -11.84 -30.64
C PRO A 310 -23.53 -12.02 -29.33
N ASN A 311 -23.43 -11.04 -28.42
CA ASN A 311 -24.02 -11.01 -27.07
C ASN A 311 -23.37 -11.88 -25.97
N ALA A 312 -22.19 -12.46 -26.20
CA ALA A 312 -21.41 -13.08 -25.12
C ALA A 312 -20.67 -12.04 -24.28
N ALA A 313 -20.33 -12.40 -23.04
CA ALA A 313 -19.40 -11.61 -22.25
C ALA A 313 -18.03 -11.52 -22.95
N TYR A 314 -17.38 -10.37 -22.78
CA TYR A 314 -16.03 -10.13 -23.25
C TYR A 314 -15.06 -10.92 -22.38
N GLU A 315 -14.15 -11.66 -23.02
CA GLU A 315 -13.05 -12.30 -22.33
C GLU A 315 -11.98 -11.26 -22.01
N TYR A 316 -11.55 -11.19 -20.76
CA TYR A 316 -10.51 -10.28 -20.32
C TYR A 316 -9.18 -10.57 -21.02
N GLY A 317 -8.53 -9.54 -21.58
CA GLY A 317 -7.22 -9.67 -22.21
C GLY A 317 -6.07 -9.19 -21.33
N ARG A 318 -6.09 -7.89 -20.99
CA ARG A 318 -5.02 -7.22 -20.23
C ARG A 318 -5.52 -5.90 -19.65
N CYS A 319 -4.80 -5.37 -18.67
CA CYS A 319 -5.09 -4.03 -18.16
C CYS A 319 -3.86 -3.26 -17.71
N LEU A 320 -4.02 -1.94 -17.58
CA LEU A 320 -3.00 -0.99 -17.13
C LEU A 320 -3.64 0.05 -16.22
N LEU A 321 -2.97 0.37 -15.12
CA LEU A 321 -3.25 1.52 -14.27
C LEU A 321 -1.99 2.42 -14.20
N GLY A 322 -2.11 3.66 -14.66
CA GLY A 322 -1.11 4.71 -14.48
C GLY A 322 -1.49 5.65 -13.34
N VAL A 323 -0.55 5.95 -12.44
CA VAL A 323 -0.82 6.72 -11.21
C VAL A 323 -0.38 8.17 -11.39
N GLY A 324 -1.35 9.05 -11.64
CA GLY A 324 -1.12 10.47 -11.93
C GLY A 324 -0.32 11.23 -10.88
N PRO A 325 -0.64 11.13 -9.58
CA PRO A 325 0.16 11.77 -8.53
C PRO A 325 1.62 11.31 -8.52
N ALA A 326 1.90 10.05 -8.87
CA ALA A 326 3.26 9.52 -8.94
C ALA A 326 4.01 10.04 -10.18
N PHE A 327 3.34 10.20 -11.33
CA PHE A 327 3.96 10.79 -12.53
C PHE A 327 4.49 12.20 -12.28
N ARG A 328 3.77 13.01 -11.50
CA ARG A 328 4.20 14.39 -11.18
C ARG A 328 5.53 14.43 -10.43
N MET A 329 5.85 13.40 -9.65
CA MET A 329 7.10 13.31 -8.92
C MET A 329 8.32 13.10 -9.83
N MET A 330 8.12 12.62 -11.06
CA MET A 330 9.23 12.32 -11.98
C MET A 330 10.07 13.54 -12.35
N GLN A 331 9.50 14.75 -12.29
CA GLN A 331 10.23 15.98 -12.59
C GLN A 331 11.35 16.27 -11.58
N ASP A 332 11.14 15.90 -10.32
CA ASP A 332 12.07 16.10 -9.21
C ASP A 332 12.72 14.79 -8.74
N ALA A 333 12.38 13.66 -9.36
CA ALA A 333 13.01 12.37 -9.13
C ALA A 333 14.26 12.23 -10.02
N ALA A 334 14.94 11.09 -9.94
CA ALA A 334 16.01 10.82 -10.88
C ALA A 334 15.49 10.64 -12.30
N PRO A 335 16.25 11.06 -13.32
CA PRO A 335 15.88 10.92 -14.72
C PRO A 335 16.06 9.47 -15.19
N VAL A 336 15.47 8.50 -14.49
CA VAL A 336 15.50 7.09 -14.84
C VAL A 336 14.10 6.50 -14.72
N VAL A 337 13.74 5.65 -15.68
CA VAL A 337 12.54 4.83 -15.63
C VAL A 337 12.97 3.38 -15.69
N VAL A 338 12.77 2.67 -14.60
CA VAL A 338 13.00 1.24 -14.49
C VAL A 338 11.76 0.53 -15.02
N LEU A 339 11.97 -0.38 -15.96
CA LEU A 339 10.93 -1.24 -16.50
C LEU A 339 11.28 -2.70 -16.19
N GLU A 340 10.35 -3.41 -15.58
CA GLU A 340 10.53 -4.81 -15.23
C GLU A 340 9.24 -5.61 -15.44
N ALA A 341 9.40 -6.88 -15.77
CA ALA A 341 8.32 -7.85 -15.83
C ALA A 341 8.47 -8.87 -14.70
N VAL A 342 7.37 -9.24 -14.07
CA VAL A 342 7.35 -10.25 -12.99
C VAL A 342 6.21 -11.23 -13.23
N SER A 343 6.52 -12.53 -13.18
CA SER A 343 5.50 -13.58 -13.27
C SER A 343 4.65 -13.62 -12.00
N MET A 344 3.36 -13.94 -12.16
CA MET A 344 2.49 -14.27 -11.02
C MET A 344 2.99 -15.58 -10.36
N ASN A 345 2.83 -15.68 -9.03
CA ASN A 345 3.34 -16.77 -8.21
C ASN A 345 2.34 -17.94 -8.09
N ALA A 346 2.87 -19.12 -7.76
CA ALA A 346 2.11 -20.29 -7.28
C ALA A 346 0.82 -20.56 -8.09
N GLU A 347 -0.34 -20.55 -7.44
CA GLU A 347 -1.65 -20.81 -8.05
C GLU A 347 -2.12 -19.69 -9.00
N MET A 348 -1.49 -18.51 -8.95
CA MET A 348 -1.79 -17.38 -9.83
C MET A 348 -0.99 -17.37 -11.13
N HIS A 349 -0.07 -18.31 -11.37
CA HIS A 349 0.78 -18.32 -12.57
C HIS A 349 -0.02 -18.31 -13.90
N LYS A 350 -1.26 -18.82 -13.90
CA LYS A 350 -2.18 -18.78 -15.07
C LYS A 350 -2.79 -17.41 -15.34
N VAL A 351 -2.66 -16.47 -14.40
CA VAL A 351 -3.15 -15.09 -14.53
C VAL A 351 -2.21 -14.26 -15.42
N GLY A 352 -1.01 -14.76 -15.77
CA GLY A 352 -0.07 -14.05 -16.65
C GLY A 352 1.03 -13.35 -15.85
N MET A 353 1.40 -12.13 -16.25
CA MET A 353 2.54 -11.40 -15.71
C MET A 353 2.21 -9.94 -15.45
N LEU A 354 2.97 -9.33 -14.56
CA LEU A 354 2.91 -7.91 -14.25
C LEU A 354 4.03 -7.16 -14.97
N LEU A 355 3.69 -6.09 -15.67
CA LEU A 355 4.66 -5.10 -16.16
C LEU A 355 4.62 -3.90 -15.23
N VAL A 356 5.78 -3.45 -14.76
CA VAL A 356 5.89 -2.35 -13.79
C VAL A 356 6.82 -1.28 -14.34
N ALA A 357 6.37 -0.03 -14.25
CA ALA A 357 7.21 1.14 -14.42
C ALA A 357 7.44 1.81 -13.07
N SER A 358 8.70 2.04 -12.73
CA SER A 358 9.10 2.79 -11.54
C SER A 358 10.19 3.80 -11.87
N THR A 359 10.34 4.83 -11.04
CA THR A 359 11.50 5.71 -11.02
C THR A 359 12.20 5.58 -9.67
N ARG A 360 13.25 6.38 -9.45
CA ARG A 360 14.05 6.38 -8.23
C ARG A 360 14.10 7.78 -7.66
N ASP A 361 13.94 7.89 -6.34
CA ASP A 361 14.34 9.10 -5.65
C ASP A 361 15.86 9.12 -5.39
N TYR A 362 16.38 10.28 -4.98
CA TYR A 362 17.81 10.45 -4.72
C TYR A 362 18.32 9.74 -3.45
N ASN A 363 17.43 9.09 -2.69
CA ASN A 363 17.79 8.13 -1.63
C ASN A 363 17.83 6.67 -2.16
N ASN A 364 17.75 6.49 -3.49
CA ASN A 364 17.77 5.22 -4.20
C ASN A 364 16.55 4.32 -3.95
N GLU A 365 15.45 4.86 -3.44
CA GLU A 365 14.23 4.09 -3.22
C GLU A 365 13.29 4.16 -4.43
N PRO A 366 12.53 3.09 -4.72
CA PRO A 366 11.61 3.08 -5.85
C PRO A 366 10.40 4.00 -5.62
N ILE A 367 9.96 4.67 -6.68
CA ILE A 367 8.65 5.32 -6.78
C ILE A 367 7.91 4.61 -7.91
N TYR A 368 6.88 3.85 -7.58
CA TYR A 368 6.09 3.14 -8.60
C TYR A 368 5.15 4.09 -9.33
N LEU A 369 5.10 3.95 -10.65
CA LEU A 369 4.42 4.89 -11.55
C LEU A 369 3.20 4.25 -12.21
N ALA A 370 3.36 3.03 -12.73
CA ALA A 370 2.31 2.30 -13.40
C ALA A 370 2.51 0.80 -13.27
N MET A 371 1.40 0.07 -13.31
CA MET A 371 1.39 -1.39 -13.33
C MET A 371 0.37 -1.87 -14.35
N ALA A 372 0.74 -2.88 -15.12
CA ALA A 372 -0.14 -3.61 -16.01
C ALA A 372 -0.15 -5.09 -15.66
N GLN A 373 -1.31 -5.72 -15.82
CA GLN A 373 -1.38 -7.17 -15.98
C GLN A 373 -1.48 -7.47 -17.48
N VAL A 374 -0.68 -8.43 -17.94
CA VAL A 374 -0.65 -8.90 -19.33
C VAL A 374 -0.52 -10.42 -19.38
N PRO A 375 -0.94 -11.08 -20.48
CA PRO A 375 -0.77 -12.53 -20.63
C PRO A 375 0.70 -12.97 -20.65
N ALA A 376 1.58 -12.18 -21.29
CA ALA A 376 3.01 -12.44 -21.41
C ALA A 376 3.80 -11.13 -21.60
N ALA A 377 5.09 -11.14 -21.31
CA ALA A 377 6.02 -10.01 -21.52
C ALA A 377 6.70 -10.15 -22.89
N ASP A 378 5.86 -10.27 -23.92
CA ASP A 378 6.28 -10.26 -25.31
C ASP A 378 6.35 -8.82 -25.87
N GLU A 379 6.84 -8.69 -27.10
CA GLU A 379 6.98 -7.41 -27.79
C GLU A 379 5.64 -6.67 -27.91
N ILE A 380 4.55 -7.39 -28.17
CA ILE A 380 3.21 -6.81 -28.38
C ILE A 380 2.72 -6.15 -27.10
N ASN A 381 2.85 -6.82 -25.97
CA ASN A 381 2.41 -6.33 -24.67
C ASN A 381 3.31 -5.22 -24.12
N TRP A 382 4.62 -5.29 -24.33
CA TRP A 382 5.52 -4.19 -24.00
C TRP A 382 5.24 -2.94 -24.84
N THR A 383 5.06 -3.09 -26.15
CA THR A 383 4.74 -1.98 -27.05
C THR A 383 3.42 -1.34 -26.66
N TRP A 384 2.40 -2.13 -26.35
CA TRP A 384 1.11 -1.63 -25.86
C TRP A 384 1.23 -0.85 -24.55
N PHE A 385 1.96 -1.40 -23.56
CA PHE A 385 2.18 -0.74 -22.28
C PHE A 385 2.90 0.61 -22.45
N LEU A 386 3.98 0.63 -23.23
CA LEU A 386 4.77 1.82 -23.50
C LEU A 386 3.97 2.87 -24.29
N GLN A 387 3.18 2.44 -25.28
CA GLN A 387 2.36 3.34 -26.09
C GLN A 387 1.30 4.04 -25.23
N HIS A 388 0.64 3.31 -24.33
CA HIS A 388 -0.34 3.94 -23.44
C HIS A 388 0.29 4.87 -22.40
N LEU A 389 1.51 4.59 -21.92
CA LEU A 389 2.25 5.58 -21.13
C LEU A 389 2.51 6.85 -21.95
N LYS A 390 2.99 6.71 -23.18
CA LYS A 390 3.25 7.84 -24.09
C LYS A 390 1.99 8.67 -24.35
N ASP A 391 0.88 8.02 -24.67
CA ASP A 391 -0.38 8.68 -25.02
C ASP A 391 -1.00 9.43 -23.83
N ASN A 392 -0.72 9.00 -22.61
CA ASN A 392 -1.22 9.60 -21.38
C ASN A 392 -0.19 10.53 -20.71
N ASN A 393 0.62 11.22 -21.52
CA ASN A 393 1.55 12.27 -21.08
C ASN A 393 2.56 11.84 -20.01
N PHE A 394 3.09 10.62 -20.11
CA PHE A 394 4.18 10.18 -19.24
C PHE A 394 5.36 11.17 -19.29
N PRO A 395 5.75 11.81 -18.16
CA PRO A 395 6.59 13.01 -18.17
C PRO A 395 8.07 12.67 -18.33
N LEU A 396 8.46 12.34 -19.56
CA LEU A 396 9.84 12.07 -19.94
C LEU A 396 10.55 13.37 -20.34
N THR A 397 11.84 13.45 -19.98
CA THR A 397 12.75 14.47 -20.50
C THR A 397 13.68 13.86 -21.52
N LYS A 398 14.38 14.67 -22.33
CA LYS A 398 15.43 14.19 -23.25
C LYS A 398 16.58 13.43 -22.55
N HIS A 399 16.69 13.57 -21.23
CA HIS A 399 17.73 12.94 -20.42
C HIS A 399 17.23 11.72 -19.64
N THR A 400 15.93 11.43 -19.66
CA THR A 400 15.35 10.31 -18.93
C THR A 400 15.79 8.99 -19.55
N THR A 401 16.48 8.13 -18.82
CA THR A 401 16.92 6.85 -19.40
C THR A 401 16.02 5.71 -18.97
N PHE A 402 15.63 4.86 -19.91
CA PHE A 402 15.00 3.59 -19.58
C PHE A 402 16.05 2.59 -19.10
N LEU A 403 15.80 1.94 -17.97
CA LEU A 403 16.62 0.88 -17.42
C LEU A 403 15.84 -0.44 -17.44
N THR A 404 16.36 -1.46 -18.12
CA THR A 404 15.66 -2.73 -18.36
C THR A 404 16.53 -3.94 -18.02
N ASP A 405 15.93 -5.13 -18.03
CA ASP A 405 16.64 -6.39 -17.92
C ASP A 405 17.45 -6.76 -19.18
N GLY A 406 17.14 -6.11 -20.31
CA GLY A 406 17.82 -6.34 -21.59
C GLY A 406 17.15 -7.43 -22.44
N SER A 407 15.94 -7.86 -22.06
CA SER A 407 15.16 -8.79 -22.87
C SER A 407 14.87 -8.21 -24.25
N GLY A 408 14.84 -9.07 -25.28
CA GLY A 408 14.58 -8.64 -26.66
C GLY A 408 13.21 -7.97 -26.81
N ALA A 409 12.20 -8.50 -26.12
CA ALA A 409 10.82 -8.01 -26.19
C ALA A 409 10.67 -6.55 -25.75
N ILE A 410 11.24 -6.17 -24.60
CA ILE A 410 11.16 -4.78 -24.11
C ILE A 410 12.03 -3.84 -24.95
N THR A 411 13.18 -4.33 -25.44
CA THR A 411 14.09 -3.56 -26.28
C THR A 411 13.42 -3.17 -27.60
N GLN A 412 12.73 -4.12 -28.25
CA GLN A 412 11.98 -3.82 -29.48
C GLN A 412 10.81 -2.85 -29.22
N GLY A 413 10.06 -3.05 -28.14
CA GLY A 413 8.98 -2.12 -27.78
C GLY A 413 9.47 -0.69 -27.52
N LEU A 414 10.62 -0.54 -26.85
CA LEU A 414 11.25 0.78 -26.64
C LEU A 414 11.72 1.43 -27.94
N VAL A 415 12.33 0.67 -28.84
CA VAL A 415 12.75 1.20 -30.16
C VAL A 415 11.55 1.68 -30.97
N GLN A 416 10.42 0.98 -30.90
CA GLN A 416 9.20 1.36 -31.62
C GLN A 416 8.52 2.61 -31.03
N VAL A 417 8.39 2.68 -29.70
CA VAL A 417 7.61 3.74 -29.05
C VAL A 417 8.46 4.97 -28.71
N PHE A 418 9.71 4.77 -28.28
CA PHE A 418 10.64 5.79 -27.79
C PHE A 418 12.03 5.70 -28.47
N PRO A 419 12.13 5.81 -29.81
CA PRO A 419 13.36 5.55 -30.58
C PRO A 419 14.55 6.46 -30.21
N TYR A 420 14.28 7.64 -29.65
CA TYR A 420 15.30 8.64 -29.31
C TYR A 420 15.62 8.69 -27.81
N GLN A 421 14.92 7.91 -26.99
CA GLN A 421 15.16 7.93 -25.55
C GLN A 421 16.39 7.07 -25.23
N PRO A 422 17.29 7.53 -24.34
CA PRO A 422 18.36 6.67 -23.85
C PRO A 422 17.80 5.39 -23.23
N HIS A 423 18.45 4.27 -23.52
CA HIS A 423 18.06 2.96 -23.04
C HIS A 423 19.29 2.17 -22.58
N ARG A 424 19.28 1.75 -21.32
CA ARG A 424 20.38 1.04 -20.67
C ARG A 424 19.92 -0.29 -20.11
N TYR A 425 20.78 -1.30 -20.20
CA TYR A 425 20.59 -2.58 -19.52
C TYR A 425 21.15 -2.49 -18.10
N SER A 426 20.41 -3.05 -17.14
CA SER A 426 20.94 -3.21 -15.79
C SER A 426 22.15 -4.14 -15.83
N ILE A 427 23.27 -3.69 -15.27
CA ILE A 427 24.52 -4.43 -15.30
C ILE A 427 24.41 -5.80 -14.61
N LEU A 428 23.61 -5.93 -13.55
CA LEU A 428 23.41 -7.21 -12.88
C LEU A 428 22.58 -8.17 -13.75
N GLN A 429 21.54 -7.65 -14.41
CA GLN A 429 20.71 -8.45 -15.32
C GLN A 429 21.50 -8.85 -16.56
N LEU A 430 22.38 -7.96 -17.06
CA LEU A 430 23.32 -8.25 -18.14
C LEU A 430 24.28 -9.38 -17.76
N LEU A 431 24.91 -9.33 -16.58
CA LEU A 431 25.81 -10.40 -16.11
C LEU A 431 25.08 -11.73 -15.96
N GLN A 432 23.83 -11.71 -15.46
CA GLN A 432 22.99 -12.91 -15.37
C GLN A 432 22.65 -13.46 -16.76
N MET A 433 22.19 -12.60 -17.69
CA MET A 433 21.93 -12.97 -19.08
C MET A 433 23.18 -13.58 -19.74
N LEU A 434 24.35 -12.98 -19.53
CA LEU A 434 25.62 -13.46 -20.07
C LEU A 434 25.98 -14.85 -19.54
N SER A 435 25.83 -15.10 -18.23
CA SER A 435 26.06 -16.43 -17.67
C SER A 435 25.20 -17.49 -18.35
N HIS A 436 23.91 -17.20 -18.56
CA HIS A 436 23.00 -18.11 -19.27
C HIS A 436 23.39 -18.31 -20.75
N MET A 437 23.74 -17.25 -21.48
CA MET A 437 24.14 -17.35 -22.89
C MET A 437 25.46 -18.09 -23.09
N SER A 438 26.41 -17.95 -22.16
CA SER A 438 27.69 -18.67 -22.20
C SER A 438 27.61 -20.09 -21.63
N GLY A 439 26.40 -20.58 -21.29
CA GLY A 439 26.20 -21.92 -20.72
C GLY A 439 26.79 -22.10 -19.31
N GLN A 440 27.10 -21.00 -18.63
CA GLN A 440 27.68 -20.99 -17.29
C GLN A 440 26.60 -20.83 -16.22
N LEU A 441 26.79 -21.48 -15.07
CA LEU A 441 25.91 -21.25 -13.92
C LEU A 441 26.14 -19.85 -13.31
N ARG A 442 27.39 -19.38 -13.33
CA ARG A 442 27.81 -18.06 -12.85
C ARG A 442 29.14 -17.68 -13.49
N LEU A 443 29.32 -16.40 -13.78
CA LEU A 443 30.61 -15.83 -14.18
C LEU A 443 31.62 -15.89 -13.02
N SER A 444 32.90 -16.11 -13.34
CA SER A 444 34.00 -15.96 -12.39
C SER A 444 34.19 -14.48 -11.98
N PRO A 445 34.79 -14.20 -10.81
CA PRO A 445 35.03 -12.83 -10.37
C PRO A 445 35.88 -12.01 -11.35
N GLU A 446 36.83 -12.65 -12.05
CA GLU A 446 37.68 -12.00 -13.05
C GLU A 446 36.89 -11.64 -14.31
N GLU A 447 36.05 -12.55 -14.82
CA GLU A 447 35.16 -12.27 -15.95
C GLU A 447 34.17 -11.14 -15.62
N GLU A 448 33.53 -11.20 -14.45
CA GLU A 448 32.61 -10.16 -13.98
C GLU A 448 33.32 -8.80 -13.91
N GLN A 449 34.52 -8.76 -13.35
CA GLN A 449 35.30 -7.52 -13.22
C GLN A 449 35.69 -6.95 -14.58
N LEU A 450 36.08 -7.78 -15.55
CA LEU A 450 36.39 -7.35 -16.91
C LEU A 450 35.16 -6.78 -17.61
N VAL A 451 34.00 -7.44 -17.51
CA VAL A 451 32.73 -6.92 -18.06
C VAL A 451 32.35 -5.59 -17.42
N LEU A 452 32.55 -5.43 -16.10
CA LEU A 452 32.33 -4.16 -15.40
C LEU A 452 33.27 -3.06 -15.87
N GLN A 453 34.56 -3.37 -16.10
CA GLN A 453 35.52 -2.42 -16.65
C GLN A 453 35.13 -1.99 -18.07
N MET A 454 34.68 -2.93 -18.90
CA MET A 454 34.16 -2.63 -20.23
C MET A 454 32.92 -1.73 -20.16
N ALA A 455 31.95 -2.05 -19.31
CA ALA A 455 30.72 -1.27 -19.14
C ALA A 455 31.02 0.18 -18.72
N ASN A 456 32.03 0.38 -17.86
CA ASN A 456 32.45 1.70 -17.35
C ASN A 456 33.53 2.39 -18.18
N SER A 457 33.92 1.82 -19.33
CA SER A 457 34.94 2.40 -20.19
C SER A 457 34.46 3.72 -20.80
N ILE A 458 35.28 4.77 -20.66
CA ILE A 458 34.97 6.14 -21.13
C ILE A 458 35.31 6.37 -22.61
N ASN A 459 36.06 5.46 -23.22
CA ASN A 459 36.39 5.46 -24.65
C ASN A 459 36.51 4.01 -25.14
N MET A 460 36.51 3.82 -26.46
CA MET A 460 36.56 2.50 -27.07
C MET A 460 37.92 1.82 -26.94
N ASP A 461 39.03 2.56 -26.78
CA ASP A 461 40.35 1.96 -26.57
C ASP A 461 40.40 1.16 -25.26
N ARG A 462 39.94 1.75 -24.14
CA ARG A 462 39.87 1.05 -22.85
C ARG A 462 38.92 -0.13 -22.88
N TYR A 463 37.82 -0.01 -23.63
CA TYR A 463 36.91 -1.13 -23.85
C TYR A 463 37.64 -2.28 -24.55
N MET A 464 38.42 -1.98 -25.60
CA MET A 464 39.16 -2.98 -26.37
C MET A 464 40.29 -3.64 -25.55
N ASP A 465 40.94 -2.90 -24.66
CA ASP A 465 41.93 -3.46 -23.72
C ASP A 465 41.29 -4.53 -22.83
N SER A 466 40.18 -4.19 -22.15
CA SER A 466 39.45 -5.14 -21.29
C SER A 466 38.83 -6.29 -22.10
N PHE A 467 38.31 -6.03 -23.30
CA PHE A 467 37.79 -7.06 -24.19
C PHE A 467 38.86 -8.06 -24.62
N SER A 468 40.08 -7.59 -24.91
CA SER A 468 41.20 -8.45 -25.30
C SER A 468 41.64 -9.37 -24.16
N LEU A 469 41.65 -8.85 -22.93
CA LEU A 469 41.88 -9.66 -21.72
C LEU A 469 40.78 -10.70 -21.53
N LEU A 470 39.51 -10.32 -21.71
CA LEU A 470 38.38 -11.24 -21.60
C LEU A 470 38.41 -12.30 -22.71
N TRP A 471 38.83 -11.94 -23.92
CA TRP A 471 38.94 -12.85 -25.06
C TRP A 471 39.98 -13.94 -24.83
N ALA A 472 41.08 -13.60 -24.16
CA ALA A 472 42.09 -14.56 -23.75
C ALA A 472 41.57 -15.52 -22.67
N LEU A 473 40.68 -15.04 -21.80
CA LEU A 473 40.11 -15.80 -20.68
C LEU A 473 38.93 -16.71 -21.11
N ASN A 474 37.94 -16.15 -21.81
CA ASN A 474 36.72 -16.84 -22.22
C ASN A 474 36.15 -16.28 -23.54
N LYS A 475 36.39 -17.03 -24.63
CA LYS A 475 35.94 -16.65 -25.97
C LYS A 475 34.42 -16.76 -26.16
N ASP A 476 33.75 -17.68 -25.48
CA ASP A 476 32.31 -17.88 -25.62
C ASP A 476 31.54 -16.72 -25.00
N LEU A 477 32.00 -16.22 -23.85
CA LEU A 477 31.48 -15.02 -23.22
C LEU A 477 31.67 -13.79 -24.12
N CYS A 478 32.82 -13.64 -24.76
CA CYS A 478 33.04 -12.56 -25.73
C CYS A 478 32.09 -12.63 -26.94
N ARG A 479 31.85 -13.82 -27.50
CA ARG A 479 30.87 -14.00 -28.58
C ARG A 479 29.45 -13.61 -28.14
N ALA A 480 29.09 -13.95 -26.91
CA ALA A 480 27.80 -13.56 -26.33
C ALA A 480 27.70 -12.02 -26.20
N LEU A 481 28.78 -11.36 -25.77
CA LEU A 481 28.85 -9.89 -25.67
C LEU A 481 28.76 -9.19 -27.04
N GLU A 482 29.34 -9.76 -28.10
CA GLU A 482 29.28 -9.20 -29.45
C GLU A 482 27.84 -9.13 -29.99
N GLY A 483 26.96 -10.05 -29.57
CA GLY A 483 25.54 -10.04 -29.90
C GLY A 483 24.73 -8.94 -29.23
N ILE A 484 25.31 -8.20 -28.29
CA ILE A 484 24.63 -7.17 -27.50
C ILE A 484 25.06 -5.78 -27.99
N PRO A 485 24.12 -4.93 -28.45
CA PRO A 485 24.46 -3.58 -28.89
C PRO A 485 25.12 -2.78 -27.76
N LYS A 486 26.33 -2.26 -28.02
CA LYS A 486 27.20 -1.64 -27.02
C LYS A 486 26.59 -0.38 -26.42
N GLU A 487 25.78 0.34 -27.19
CA GLU A 487 25.07 1.54 -26.76
C GLU A 487 24.17 1.32 -25.53
N HIS A 488 23.74 0.08 -25.27
CA HIS A 488 22.86 -0.22 -24.14
C HIS A 488 23.60 -0.56 -22.84
N TRP A 489 24.92 -0.80 -22.87
CA TRP A 489 25.64 -1.24 -21.67
C TRP A 489 27.07 -0.71 -21.51
N VAL A 490 27.66 -0.12 -22.57
CA VAL A 490 28.99 0.47 -22.56
C VAL A 490 28.89 1.99 -22.53
N LEU A 491 29.52 2.60 -21.53
CA LEU A 491 29.51 4.05 -21.32
C LEU A 491 30.08 4.83 -22.53
N ALA A 492 31.19 4.38 -23.11
CA ALA A 492 31.79 5.00 -24.29
C ALA A 492 30.80 5.09 -25.46
N ALA A 493 30.11 3.99 -25.78
CA ALA A 493 29.14 3.94 -26.86
C ALA A 493 27.90 4.83 -26.57
N MET A 494 27.47 4.93 -25.31
CA MET A 494 26.42 5.88 -24.90
C MET A 494 26.84 7.33 -25.15
N ILE A 495 28.09 7.68 -24.81
CA ILE A 495 28.64 9.02 -25.03
C ILE A 495 28.69 9.34 -26.52
N GLU A 496 29.17 8.42 -27.35
CA GLU A 496 29.24 8.59 -28.82
C GLU A 496 27.85 8.84 -29.44
N ARG A 497 26.81 8.21 -28.87
CA ARG A 497 25.41 8.40 -29.28
C ARG A 497 24.79 9.70 -28.74
N GLY A 498 25.50 10.44 -27.91
CA GLY A 498 25.01 11.65 -27.24
C GLY A 498 23.97 11.38 -26.14
N TRP A 499 23.89 10.14 -25.65
CA TRP A 499 22.96 9.76 -24.60
C TRP A 499 23.41 10.28 -23.24
N SER A 500 22.42 10.61 -22.40
CA SER A 500 22.71 10.89 -20.99
C SER A 500 23.34 9.65 -20.36
N THR A 501 24.46 9.85 -19.68
CA THR A 501 25.22 8.74 -19.11
C THR A 501 24.71 8.27 -17.75
N LEU A 502 23.58 8.85 -17.29
CA LEU A 502 22.94 8.66 -15.98
C LEU A 502 23.94 8.72 -14.83
N ARG A 503 23.97 9.86 -14.18
CA ARG A 503 25.06 10.20 -13.26
C ARG A 503 24.62 10.36 -11.81
N ASP A 504 23.32 10.15 -11.55
CA ASP A 504 22.69 10.55 -10.30
C ASP A 504 22.35 9.40 -9.35
N ILE A 505 22.30 8.12 -9.77
CA ILE A 505 21.84 7.02 -8.91
C ILE A 505 22.57 5.71 -9.20
N SER A 506 22.72 4.89 -8.16
CA SER A 506 23.16 3.51 -8.29
C SER A 506 22.16 2.65 -9.06
N LEU A 507 22.33 2.57 -10.38
CA LEU A 507 21.46 1.78 -11.26
C LEU A 507 21.65 0.27 -11.13
N ARG A 508 22.67 -0.16 -10.36
CA ARG A 508 23.11 -1.56 -10.32
C ARG A 508 22.00 -2.51 -9.85
N HIS A 509 21.22 -2.11 -8.84
CA HIS A 509 20.20 -2.97 -8.21
C HIS A 509 18.76 -2.61 -8.60
N CYS A 510 18.57 -1.67 -9.53
CA CYS A 510 17.24 -1.10 -9.74
C CYS A 510 16.25 -2.05 -10.42
N VAL A 511 16.71 -2.93 -11.32
CA VAL A 511 15.88 -3.90 -12.05
C VAL A 511 15.83 -5.23 -11.30
N GLY A 512 14.63 -5.76 -11.06
CA GLY A 512 14.38 -6.99 -10.30
C GLY A 512 14.20 -6.75 -8.81
N GLU A 513 14.21 -5.49 -8.35
CA GLU A 513 13.93 -5.14 -6.96
C GLU A 513 12.46 -5.32 -6.61
N PHE A 514 11.53 -4.98 -7.52
CA PHE A 514 10.10 -5.17 -7.28
C PHE A 514 9.79 -6.64 -7.02
N ALA A 515 10.29 -7.56 -7.85
CA ALA A 515 10.10 -9.00 -7.67
C ALA A 515 10.59 -9.52 -6.31
N LYS A 516 11.66 -8.93 -5.78
CA LYS A 516 12.27 -9.29 -4.48
C LYS A 516 11.65 -8.55 -3.29
N SER A 517 10.84 -7.53 -3.54
CA SER A 517 10.21 -6.72 -2.50
C SER A 517 9.02 -7.44 -1.89
N THR A 518 8.67 -7.06 -0.66
CA THR A 518 7.43 -7.52 0.00
C THR A 518 6.20 -7.22 -0.85
N LEU A 519 6.15 -6.05 -1.50
CA LEU A 519 5.07 -5.70 -2.42
C LEU A 519 4.98 -6.69 -3.58
N GLY A 520 6.09 -6.96 -4.26
CA GLY A 520 6.14 -7.89 -5.39
C GLY A 520 5.67 -9.28 -5.02
N GLY A 521 6.09 -9.81 -3.86
CA GLY A 521 5.61 -11.10 -3.35
C GLY A 521 4.10 -11.13 -3.11
N LEU A 522 3.52 -10.06 -2.57
CA LEU A 522 2.08 -9.97 -2.30
C LEU A 522 1.25 -9.82 -3.57
N VAL A 523 1.61 -8.88 -4.45
CA VAL A 523 0.83 -8.56 -5.67
C VAL A 523 0.85 -9.69 -6.69
N THR A 524 1.94 -10.45 -6.76
CA THR A 524 2.05 -11.64 -7.62
C THR A 524 1.29 -12.85 -7.08
N SER A 525 0.86 -12.81 -5.82
CA SER A 525 0.15 -13.90 -5.16
C SER A 525 -1.34 -13.63 -5.00
N CYS A 526 -1.86 -12.51 -5.53
CA CYS A 526 -3.27 -12.15 -5.33
C CYS A 526 -4.07 -11.81 -6.59
N ASN A 527 -5.39 -11.85 -6.46
CA ASN A 527 -6.32 -11.43 -7.50
C ASN A 527 -6.09 -9.97 -7.93
N LEU A 528 -6.55 -9.62 -9.14
CA LEU A 528 -6.29 -8.31 -9.77
C LEU A 528 -6.72 -7.11 -8.92
N VAL A 529 -7.95 -7.10 -8.40
CA VAL A 529 -8.44 -5.95 -7.62
C VAL A 529 -7.61 -5.72 -6.34
N PRO A 530 -7.39 -6.72 -5.48
CA PRO A 530 -6.45 -6.61 -4.36
C PRO A 530 -5.01 -6.28 -4.76
N CYS A 531 -4.53 -6.80 -5.90
CA CYS A 531 -3.21 -6.51 -6.44
C CYS A 531 -3.03 -5.01 -6.72
N PHE A 532 -3.96 -4.39 -7.46
CA PHE A 532 -3.93 -2.94 -7.70
C PHE A 532 -4.18 -2.12 -6.42
N TYR A 533 -4.97 -2.63 -5.48
CA TYR A 533 -5.13 -2.00 -4.16
C TYR A 533 -3.80 -1.94 -3.39
N LEU A 534 -3.08 -3.06 -3.28
CA LEU A 534 -1.79 -3.13 -2.61
C LEU A 534 -0.75 -2.23 -3.29
N PHE A 535 -0.78 -2.15 -4.61
CA PHE A 535 0.06 -1.24 -5.39
C PHE A 535 -0.15 0.22 -4.99
N LEU A 536 -1.41 0.71 -5.00
CA LEU A 536 -1.73 2.07 -4.57
C LEU A 536 -1.43 2.31 -3.08
N LEU A 537 -1.72 1.32 -2.23
CA LEU A 537 -1.46 1.38 -0.79
C LEU A 537 0.03 1.51 -0.51
N ASN A 538 0.87 0.77 -1.22
CA ASN A 538 2.32 0.85 -1.06
C ASN A 538 2.87 2.21 -1.52
N ILE A 539 2.38 2.76 -2.64
CA ILE A 539 2.78 4.10 -3.09
C ILE A 539 2.42 5.14 -2.02
N GLN A 540 1.18 5.13 -1.54
CA GLN A 540 0.75 6.06 -0.48
C GLN A 540 1.62 5.93 0.78
N ARG A 541 1.82 4.70 1.27
CA ARG A 541 2.61 4.44 2.48
C ARG A 541 4.07 4.85 2.34
N SER A 542 4.67 4.56 1.19
CA SER A 542 6.06 4.96 0.90
C SER A 542 6.19 6.47 0.94
N ILE A 543 5.27 7.20 0.30
CA ILE A 543 5.25 8.67 0.31
C ILE A 543 5.08 9.22 1.74
N VAL A 544 4.09 8.73 2.49
CA VAL A 544 3.82 9.18 3.87
C VAL A 544 4.98 8.86 4.81
N GLY A 545 5.55 7.66 4.70
CA GLY A 545 6.72 7.24 5.47
C GLY A 545 7.92 8.14 5.20
N ARG A 546 8.21 8.44 3.91
CA ARG A 546 9.31 9.33 3.51
C ARG A 546 9.10 10.77 3.98
N LEU A 547 7.88 11.29 3.88
CA LEU A 547 7.53 12.60 4.43
C LEU A 547 7.82 12.68 5.93
N THR A 548 7.44 11.64 6.68
CA THR A 548 7.64 11.57 8.12
C THR A 548 9.12 11.46 8.48
N GLN A 549 9.87 10.61 7.78
CA GLN A 549 11.31 10.43 7.98
C GLN A 549 12.10 11.71 7.71
N VAL A 550 11.74 12.47 6.68
CA VAL A 550 12.51 13.66 6.28
C VAL A 550 12.08 14.92 7.00
N ALA A 551 10.88 14.96 7.59
CA ALA A 551 10.43 16.08 8.43
C ALA A 551 11.39 16.38 9.60
N ILE A 552 12.08 15.37 10.12
CA ILE A 552 13.03 15.52 11.23
C ILE A 552 14.47 15.86 10.81
N LEU A 553 14.81 15.74 9.51
CA LEU A 553 16.16 15.97 9.02
C LEU A 553 16.42 17.46 8.81
N SER A 554 17.63 17.92 9.12
CA SER A 554 18.10 19.25 8.71
C SER A 554 18.34 19.30 7.20
N ASP A 555 18.05 20.45 6.59
CA ASP A 555 18.09 20.65 5.13
C ASP A 555 19.47 20.36 4.50
N LEU A 556 20.55 20.54 5.27
CA LEU A 556 21.94 20.40 4.81
C LEU A 556 22.51 18.99 5.00
N VAL A 557 21.71 18.04 5.51
CA VAL A 557 22.15 16.66 5.73
C VAL A 557 21.96 15.85 4.45
N LEU A 558 22.92 14.98 4.13
CA LEU A 558 22.77 14.02 3.05
C LEU A 558 21.69 12.98 3.35
N LEU A 559 21.07 12.50 2.30
CA LEU A 559 20.15 11.37 2.39
C LEU A 559 20.88 10.13 2.92
N PRO A 560 20.23 9.30 3.75
CA PRO A 560 20.87 8.17 4.44
C PRO A 560 21.66 7.25 3.51
N PHE A 561 21.10 6.89 2.34
CA PHE A 561 21.79 6.05 1.37
C PHE A 561 23.08 6.70 0.88
N GLN A 562 23.04 7.98 0.55
CA GLN A 562 24.20 8.72 0.05
C GLN A 562 25.26 8.91 1.13
N GLN A 563 24.85 9.09 2.39
CA GLN A 563 25.77 9.09 3.52
C GLN A 563 26.48 7.74 3.67
N THR A 564 25.77 6.62 3.52
CA THR A 564 26.38 5.28 3.54
C THR A 564 27.39 5.10 2.41
N VAL A 565 27.03 5.50 1.18
CA VAL A 565 27.95 5.44 0.02
C VAL A 565 29.20 6.28 0.26
N LEU A 566 29.04 7.51 0.78
CA LEU A 566 30.16 8.40 1.08
C LEU A 566 31.08 7.81 2.15
N ASN A 567 30.53 7.26 3.24
CA ASN A 567 31.30 6.64 4.33
C ASN A 567 32.10 5.42 3.84
N GLN A 568 31.50 4.59 2.98
CA GLN A 568 32.20 3.46 2.37
C GLN A 568 33.40 3.94 1.55
N ARG A 569 33.17 4.93 0.66
CA ARG A 569 34.23 5.49 -0.19
C ARG A 569 35.31 6.20 0.62
N LEU A 570 34.95 6.84 1.74
CA LEU A 570 35.91 7.47 2.64
C LEU A 570 36.84 6.43 3.27
N THR A 571 36.29 5.28 3.65
CA THR A 571 37.09 4.15 4.16
C THR A 571 38.01 3.61 3.08
N GLU A 572 37.51 3.42 1.86
CA GLU A 572 38.33 3.00 0.70
C GLU A 572 39.40 4.04 0.33
N SER A 573 39.15 5.33 0.56
CA SER A 573 40.08 6.42 0.22
C SER A 573 41.42 6.33 0.95
N THR A 574 41.44 5.73 2.15
CA THR A 574 42.64 5.56 2.98
C THR A 574 43.72 4.69 2.34
N ARG A 575 43.35 3.90 1.32
CA ARG A 575 44.24 2.96 0.61
C ARG A 575 45.08 3.63 -0.47
N PHE A 576 44.84 4.92 -0.73
CA PHE A 576 45.47 5.65 -1.82
C PHE A 576 46.44 6.69 -1.30
N GLU A 577 47.62 6.72 -1.92
CA GLU A 577 48.56 7.82 -1.82
C GLU A 577 48.35 8.80 -2.97
N ILE A 578 48.53 10.09 -2.69
CA ILE A 578 48.21 11.18 -3.60
C ILE A 578 49.48 11.87 -4.05
N ILE A 579 49.66 11.97 -5.37
CA ILE A 579 50.73 12.73 -6.00
C ILE A 579 50.11 13.91 -6.76
N GLU A 580 50.50 15.12 -6.38
CA GLU A 580 50.08 16.33 -7.10
C GLU A 580 50.83 16.45 -8.43
N CYS A 581 50.07 16.52 -9.52
CA CYS A 581 50.62 16.61 -10.88
C CYS A 581 50.53 18.04 -11.42
N ARG A 582 49.42 18.71 -11.11
CA ARG A 582 49.18 20.11 -11.42
C ARG A 582 48.60 20.78 -10.17
N PRO A 583 49.24 21.83 -9.66
CA PRO A 583 48.84 22.48 -8.42
C PRO A 583 47.35 22.75 -8.33
N GLN A 584 46.70 22.26 -7.27
CA GLN A 584 45.28 22.47 -6.96
C GLN A 584 44.29 21.99 -8.05
N GLU A 585 44.73 21.19 -9.02
CA GLU A 585 43.90 20.84 -10.18
C GLU A 585 43.90 19.35 -10.50
N VAL A 586 45.08 18.74 -10.68
CA VAL A 586 45.20 17.36 -11.17
C VAL A 586 46.10 16.55 -10.24
N TYR A 587 45.60 15.39 -9.85
CA TYR A 587 46.25 14.48 -8.90
C TYR A 587 46.23 13.05 -9.42
N PHE A 588 47.29 12.30 -9.13
CA PHE A 588 47.29 10.84 -9.23
C PHE A 588 46.98 10.23 -7.87
N ALA A 589 45.98 9.36 -7.82
CA ALA A 589 45.72 8.48 -6.69
C ALA A 589 46.24 7.08 -7.02
N HIS A 590 47.26 6.61 -6.30
CA HIS A 590 47.84 5.27 -6.50
C HIS A 590 47.64 4.40 -5.26
N TYR A 591 47.56 3.09 -5.46
CA TYR A 591 47.41 2.14 -4.36
C TYR A 591 48.68 2.09 -3.52
N GLN A 592 48.54 1.99 -2.19
CA GLN A 592 49.67 1.84 -1.25
C GLN A 592 50.41 0.48 -1.37
N ASN A 593 49.89 -0.48 -2.15
CA ASN A 593 50.49 -1.80 -2.27
C ASN A 593 51.45 -1.89 -3.47
N ALA A 594 52.72 -2.20 -3.22
CA ALA A 594 53.81 -2.24 -4.20
C ALA A 594 53.57 -3.20 -5.39
N ALA A 595 52.73 -4.22 -5.22
CA ALA A 595 52.37 -5.14 -6.31
C ALA A 595 51.45 -4.52 -7.39
N MET A 596 50.82 -3.36 -7.13
CA MET A 596 49.88 -2.68 -8.03
C MET A 596 50.34 -1.26 -8.43
N ASN A 597 51.65 -1.00 -8.41
CA ASN A 597 52.26 0.31 -8.68
C ASN A 597 51.94 0.93 -10.06
N HIS A 598 51.34 0.18 -10.99
CA HIS A 598 50.91 0.68 -12.30
C HIS A 598 49.42 1.06 -12.38
N MET A 599 48.65 0.90 -11.30
CA MET A 599 47.22 1.24 -11.26
C MET A 599 46.98 2.58 -10.57
N TYR A 600 47.29 3.69 -11.25
CA TYR A 600 46.93 5.03 -10.78
C TYR A 600 45.61 5.49 -11.41
N LYS A 601 44.84 6.29 -10.66
CA LYS A 601 43.68 7.01 -11.18
C LYS A 601 43.96 8.51 -11.17
N ILE A 602 43.71 9.13 -12.30
CA ILE A 602 43.79 10.58 -12.47
C ILE A 602 42.50 11.21 -11.96
N VAL A 603 42.63 12.16 -11.04
CA VAL A 603 41.55 12.96 -10.46
C VAL A 603 41.74 14.41 -10.90
N ASN A 604 40.69 15.02 -11.44
CA ASN A 604 40.68 16.43 -11.85
C ASN A 604 39.61 17.20 -11.05
N LEU A 605 40.06 18.11 -10.19
CA LEU A 605 39.21 18.86 -9.27
C LEU A 605 38.51 20.07 -9.91
N ARG A 606 38.99 20.56 -11.05
CA ARG A 606 38.33 21.64 -11.81
C ARG A 606 37.04 21.12 -12.44
N SER A 607 37.07 19.89 -12.94
CA SER A 607 35.94 19.25 -13.61
C SER A 607 35.17 18.26 -12.73
N ASN A 608 35.61 18.03 -11.48
CA ASN A 608 35.08 17.00 -10.58
C ASN A 608 35.01 15.62 -11.25
N THR A 609 36.09 15.23 -11.93
CA THR A 609 36.17 13.97 -12.67
C THR A 609 37.27 13.06 -12.11
N CYS A 610 37.07 11.75 -12.25
CA CYS A 610 38.09 10.77 -11.99
C CYS A 610 38.09 9.70 -13.09
N THR A 611 39.26 9.23 -13.50
CA THR A 611 39.39 8.16 -14.51
C THR A 611 38.83 6.80 -14.09
N CYS A 612 38.35 6.65 -12.84
CA CYS A 612 37.55 5.51 -12.41
C CYS A 612 36.08 5.56 -12.88
N GLY A 613 35.56 6.73 -13.25
CA GLY A 613 34.17 6.91 -13.69
C GLY A 613 33.15 7.09 -12.56
N ASP A 614 33.43 6.61 -11.34
CA ASP A 614 32.47 6.64 -10.23
C ASP A 614 32.05 8.05 -9.80
N TRP A 615 32.95 9.04 -9.83
CA TRP A 615 32.56 10.40 -9.46
C TRP A 615 31.55 10.95 -10.47
N GLN A 616 31.79 10.69 -11.75
CA GLN A 616 30.92 11.09 -12.82
C GLN A 616 29.60 10.32 -12.78
N GLN A 617 29.60 9.04 -12.43
CA GLN A 617 28.39 8.20 -12.44
C GLN A 617 27.47 8.40 -11.23
N PHE A 618 28.00 8.85 -10.10
CA PHE A 618 27.23 8.96 -8.86
C PHE A 618 27.14 10.38 -8.32
N HIS A 619 27.74 11.37 -8.99
CA HIS A 619 27.82 12.78 -8.57
C HIS A 619 28.17 13.01 -7.09
N VAL A 620 28.88 12.04 -6.53
CA VAL A 620 29.49 12.03 -5.21
C VAL A 620 30.95 11.67 -5.46
N PRO A 621 31.92 12.33 -4.79
CA PRO A 621 33.32 12.01 -4.93
C PRO A 621 33.59 10.50 -4.78
N CYS A 622 34.39 9.94 -5.68
CA CYS A 622 34.85 8.55 -5.57
C CYS A 622 35.93 8.42 -4.48
N ALA A 623 36.32 7.19 -4.11
CA ALA A 623 37.38 6.97 -3.12
C ALA A 623 38.69 7.71 -3.48
N HIS A 624 39.05 7.74 -4.76
CA HIS A 624 40.21 8.50 -5.25
C HIS A 624 40.05 10.03 -5.05
N GLY A 625 38.86 10.57 -5.35
CA GLY A 625 38.57 12.00 -5.16
C GLY A 625 38.56 12.40 -3.69
N LEU A 626 38.03 11.55 -2.82
CA LEU A 626 38.05 11.74 -1.37
C LEU A 626 39.48 11.70 -0.80
N ALA A 627 40.33 10.81 -1.31
CA ALA A 627 41.73 10.77 -0.93
C ALA A 627 42.45 12.09 -1.28
N VAL A 628 42.19 12.64 -2.47
CA VAL A 628 42.68 13.97 -2.87
C VAL A 628 42.15 15.06 -1.95
N PHE A 629 40.85 15.07 -1.64
CA PHE A 629 40.27 16.06 -0.72
C PHE A 629 40.85 16.02 0.68
N SER A 630 41.11 14.81 1.19
CA SER A 630 41.81 14.61 2.47
C SER A 630 43.22 15.19 2.42
N ALA A 631 43.96 14.94 1.34
CA ALA A 631 45.34 15.42 1.16
C ALA A 631 45.47 16.95 1.10
N ILE A 632 44.48 17.65 0.51
CA ILE A 632 44.50 19.11 0.35
C ILE A 632 43.64 19.87 1.37
N GLY A 633 42.95 19.16 2.27
CA GLY A 633 42.04 19.77 3.25
C GLY A 633 40.80 20.45 2.64
N ARG A 634 40.33 19.99 1.46
CA ARG A 634 39.16 20.56 0.79
C ARG A 634 37.86 19.97 1.33
N ASN A 635 36.84 20.81 1.46
CA ASN A 635 35.52 20.40 1.89
C ASN A 635 34.84 19.52 0.81
N VAL A 636 34.49 18.28 1.19
CA VAL A 636 33.82 17.31 0.33
C VAL A 636 32.40 17.73 -0.07
N TRP A 637 31.68 18.41 0.82
CA TRP A 637 30.26 18.75 0.68
C TRP A 637 29.98 19.66 -0.52
N GLU A 638 30.96 20.48 -0.92
CA GLU A 638 30.87 21.38 -2.08
C GLU A 638 30.82 20.65 -3.42
N CYS A 639 31.21 19.38 -3.44
CA CYS A 639 31.34 18.58 -4.66
C CYS A 639 30.27 17.49 -4.79
N ILE A 640 29.28 17.51 -3.88
CA ILE A 640 28.14 16.60 -3.87
C ILE A 640 26.95 17.31 -4.52
N HIS A 641 26.24 16.60 -5.40
CA HIS A 641 25.07 17.15 -6.07
C HIS A 641 23.97 17.56 -5.08
N GLU A 642 23.34 18.72 -5.31
CA GLU A 642 22.34 19.28 -4.40
C GLU A 642 21.12 18.37 -4.18
N GLN A 643 20.80 17.50 -5.15
CA GLN A 643 19.67 16.56 -5.07
C GLN A 643 19.83 15.50 -3.98
N TYR A 644 21.06 15.26 -3.50
CA TYR A 644 21.33 14.30 -2.43
C TYR A 644 21.12 14.85 -1.01
N PHE A 645 20.72 16.11 -0.89
CA PHE A 645 20.47 16.74 0.40
C PHE A 645 18.99 16.69 0.76
N ALA A 646 18.71 16.57 2.06
CA ALA A 646 17.36 16.48 2.61
C ALA A 646 16.46 17.65 2.13
N ARG A 647 17.01 18.85 1.92
CA ARG A 647 16.27 19.99 1.37
C ARG A 647 15.54 19.68 0.06
N LYS A 648 16.21 19.09 -0.93
CA LYS A 648 15.61 18.77 -2.24
C LYS A 648 14.63 17.61 -2.13
N TYR A 649 14.98 16.62 -1.33
CA TYR A 649 14.10 15.49 -1.04
C TYR A 649 12.78 15.93 -0.38
N LYS A 650 12.81 16.91 0.53
CA LYS A 650 11.59 17.53 1.08
C LYS A 650 10.72 18.12 -0.02
N MET A 651 11.30 18.80 -1.00
CA MET A 651 10.55 19.40 -2.11
C MET A 651 9.84 18.32 -2.95
N LEU A 652 10.57 17.26 -3.32
CA LEU A 652 10.04 16.11 -4.07
C LEU A 652 8.76 15.55 -3.43
N TYR A 653 8.77 15.32 -2.12
CA TYR A 653 7.61 14.75 -1.43
C TYR A 653 6.57 15.78 -0.99
N THR A 654 6.95 17.05 -0.78
CA THR A 654 5.97 18.11 -0.43
C THR A 654 4.98 18.37 -1.57
N LEU A 655 5.39 18.22 -2.83
CA LEU A 655 4.51 18.34 -3.99
C LEU A 655 3.32 17.37 -3.93
N THR A 656 3.51 16.18 -3.36
CA THR A 656 2.45 15.17 -3.18
C THR A 656 1.53 15.45 -1.99
N ARG A 657 1.90 16.34 -1.07
CA ARG A 657 1.06 16.70 0.09
C ARG A 657 -0.26 17.33 -0.34
N ASN A 658 -0.26 18.04 -1.45
CA ASN A 658 -1.47 18.69 -1.99
C ASN A 658 -2.32 17.73 -2.85
N MET A 659 -1.77 16.58 -3.26
CA MET A 659 -2.42 15.60 -4.13
C MET A 659 -1.97 14.18 -3.73
N PRO A 660 -2.40 13.67 -2.57
CA PRO A 660 -1.98 12.36 -2.08
C PRO A 660 -2.50 11.24 -2.98
N VAL A 661 -1.77 10.13 -3.05
CA VAL A 661 -2.30 8.88 -3.60
C VAL A 661 -3.33 8.31 -2.63
N ILE A 662 -4.54 8.06 -3.13
CA ILE A 662 -5.66 7.52 -2.36
C ILE A 662 -5.87 6.06 -2.79
N PRO A 663 -5.52 5.07 -1.95
CA PRO A 663 -5.88 3.69 -2.21
C PRO A 663 -7.39 3.52 -2.03
N VAL A 664 -8.06 3.16 -3.11
CA VAL A 664 -9.51 2.95 -3.09
C VAL A 664 -9.82 1.58 -2.50
N SER A 665 -10.76 1.53 -1.57
CA SER A 665 -11.23 0.30 -0.93
C SER A 665 -11.73 -0.71 -1.98
N PRO A 666 -11.26 -1.97 -2.00
CA PRO A 666 -11.62 -2.98 -3.01
C PRO A 666 -12.98 -3.65 -2.74
N VAL A 667 -13.78 -3.11 -1.81
CA VAL A 667 -15.11 -3.63 -1.46
C VAL A 667 -16.22 -2.67 -1.88
N ASP A 668 -17.48 -3.15 -1.87
CA ASP A 668 -18.66 -2.40 -2.34
C ASP A 668 -18.51 -1.87 -3.78
N LEU A 669 -18.07 -2.78 -4.66
CA LEU A 669 -18.01 -2.61 -6.10
C LEU A 669 -19.19 -3.34 -6.76
N THR A 670 -19.67 -2.78 -7.87
CA THR A 670 -20.74 -3.37 -8.68
C THR A 670 -20.12 -4.19 -9.80
N ALA A 671 -20.29 -5.52 -9.78
CA ALA A 671 -19.72 -6.39 -10.80
C ALA A 671 -20.20 -6.01 -12.22
N ASP A 672 -19.27 -5.80 -13.12
CA ASP A 672 -19.51 -5.68 -14.56
C ASP A 672 -19.65 -7.09 -15.14
N THR A 673 -20.90 -7.55 -15.26
CA THR A 673 -21.21 -8.89 -15.79
C THR A 673 -20.94 -9.03 -17.29
N THR A 674 -20.54 -7.96 -17.98
CA THR A 674 -20.12 -8.04 -19.38
C THR A 674 -18.70 -8.53 -19.54
N MET A 675 -17.95 -8.67 -18.44
CA MET A 675 -16.58 -9.16 -18.40
C MET A 675 -16.50 -10.57 -17.79
N GLU A 676 -15.68 -11.43 -18.38
CA GLU A 676 -15.30 -12.71 -17.79
C GLU A 676 -13.78 -12.88 -17.71
N ALA A 677 -13.34 -13.66 -16.73
CA ALA A 677 -11.95 -14.07 -16.63
C ALA A 677 -11.50 -14.87 -17.87
N PRO A 678 -10.19 -14.90 -18.18
CA PRO A 678 -9.67 -15.71 -19.28
C PRO A 678 -10.10 -17.17 -19.17
N ALA A 679 -10.33 -17.83 -20.30
CA ALA A 679 -10.84 -19.21 -20.33
C ALA A 679 -9.96 -20.18 -19.52
N ALA A 680 -8.63 -20.04 -19.60
CA ALA A 680 -7.67 -20.83 -18.84
C ALA A 680 -7.83 -20.66 -17.31
N VAL A 681 -8.18 -19.46 -16.84
CA VAL A 681 -8.42 -19.19 -15.42
C VAL A 681 -9.75 -19.80 -14.99
N LEU A 682 -10.79 -19.71 -15.82
CA LEU A 682 -12.09 -20.33 -15.54
C LEU A 682 -12.00 -21.87 -15.47
N GLU A 683 -11.23 -22.50 -16.35
CA GLU A 683 -10.97 -23.94 -16.31
C GLU A 683 -10.25 -24.35 -15.02
N TYR A 684 -9.21 -23.61 -14.63
CA TYR A 684 -8.49 -23.84 -13.39
C TYR A 684 -9.42 -23.73 -12.16
N ILE A 685 -10.27 -22.71 -12.10
CA ILE A 685 -11.26 -22.55 -11.03
C ILE A 685 -12.22 -23.75 -10.98
N ARG A 686 -12.71 -24.22 -12.13
CA ARG A 686 -13.61 -25.39 -12.21
C ARG A 686 -12.91 -26.67 -11.74
N ALA A 687 -11.67 -26.90 -12.14
CA ALA A 687 -10.89 -28.06 -11.75
C ALA A 687 -10.69 -28.12 -10.23
N ASN A 688 -10.35 -26.98 -9.60
CA ASN A 688 -10.18 -26.90 -8.15
C ASN A 688 -11.48 -27.16 -7.38
N LEU A 689 -12.63 -26.67 -7.90
CA LEU A 689 -13.95 -26.94 -7.30
C LEU A 689 -14.33 -28.42 -7.38
N GLN A 690 -13.91 -29.13 -8.43
CA GLN A 690 -14.16 -30.56 -8.62
C GLN A 690 -13.22 -31.45 -7.80
N ALA A 691 -12.00 -30.97 -7.51
CA ALA A 691 -11.01 -31.68 -6.69
C ALA A 691 -11.30 -31.60 -5.18
N MET A 692 -12.21 -30.73 -4.74
CA MET A 692 -12.67 -30.72 -3.35
C MET A 692 -13.55 -31.97 -3.09
N PRO A 693 -13.29 -32.77 -2.03
CA PRO A 693 -14.10 -33.94 -1.75
C PRO A 693 -15.55 -33.53 -1.54
N VAL A 694 -16.41 -34.02 -2.42
CA VAL A 694 -17.87 -33.89 -2.33
C VAL A 694 -18.29 -34.51 -1.01
N THR A 695 -18.58 -33.67 -0.01
CA THR A 695 -19.42 -34.10 1.10
C THR A 695 -20.82 -34.23 0.50
N THR A 696 -21.16 -35.46 0.12
CA THR A 696 -22.45 -35.84 -0.42
C THR A 696 -23.54 -35.34 0.53
N SER A 697 -24.34 -34.40 0.03
CA SER A 697 -25.59 -33.99 0.63
C SER A 697 -26.60 -35.10 0.46
N ASP A 698 -26.74 -35.95 1.47
CA ASP A 698 -27.98 -36.67 1.73
C ASP A 698 -28.14 -36.89 3.24
N GLY A 699 -29.26 -36.41 3.77
CA GLY A 699 -29.69 -36.65 5.15
C GLY A 699 -29.44 -35.50 6.12
N VAL A 700 -30.54 -34.86 6.53
CA VAL A 700 -30.73 -33.98 7.70
C VAL A 700 -29.61 -34.05 8.76
N ALA A 701 -28.59 -33.20 8.64
CA ALA A 701 -27.55 -33.07 9.65
C ALA A 701 -27.96 -32.01 10.69
N ARG A 702 -28.50 -32.49 11.82
CA ARG A 702 -28.46 -31.73 13.08
C ARG A 702 -27.00 -31.44 13.39
N ASN A 703 -26.60 -30.17 13.36
CA ASN A 703 -25.31 -29.71 13.87
C ASN A 703 -25.14 -30.19 15.31
N LYS A 704 -24.27 -31.19 15.53
CA LYS A 704 -23.81 -31.56 16.88
C LYS A 704 -22.89 -30.43 17.40
N PRO A 705 -23.03 -30.02 18.67
CA PRO A 705 -22.09 -29.09 19.28
C PRO A 705 -20.70 -29.73 19.36
N GLY A 706 -19.65 -28.95 19.06
CA GLY A 706 -18.26 -29.38 19.20
C GLY A 706 -17.90 -29.78 20.64
N PRO A 707 -16.77 -30.51 20.82
CA PRO A 707 -16.43 -31.12 22.10
C PRO A 707 -16.14 -30.06 23.18
N ARG A 708 -16.77 -30.24 24.34
CA ARG A 708 -16.56 -29.43 25.55
C ARG A 708 -15.10 -29.56 26.04
N PRO A 709 -14.43 -28.49 26.48
CA PRO A 709 -13.09 -28.58 27.06
C PRO A 709 -13.11 -29.45 28.33
N LYS A 710 -12.18 -30.40 28.44
CA LYS A 710 -11.96 -31.17 29.68
C LYS A 710 -11.47 -30.24 30.79
N LYS A 711 -12.16 -30.26 31.94
CA LYS A 711 -11.73 -29.61 33.18
C LYS A 711 -10.32 -30.09 33.56
N ARG A 712 -9.42 -29.14 33.79
CA ARG A 712 -8.08 -29.35 34.36
C ARG A 712 -8.25 -29.93 35.77
N LYS A 713 -7.77 -31.15 35.98
CA LYS A 713 -7.68 -31.77 37.32
C LYS A 713 -6.60 -31.03 38.11
N GLU A 714 -6.96 -30.53 39.29
CA GLU A 714 -6.02 -30.07 40.31
C GLU A 714 -5.10 -31.23 40.70
N ILE A 715 -3.79 -31.00 40.65
CA ILE A 715 -2.79 -31.94 41.16
C ILE A 715 -2.49 -31.47 42.58
N GLY A 716 -2.94 -32.28 43.53
CA GLY A 716 -2.59 -32.16 44.93
C GLY A 716 -1.11 -32.46 45.16
N THR A 717 -0.56 -31.68 46.07
CA THR A 717 0.74 -31.84 46.74
C THR A 717 0.95 -33.23 47.32
N THR A 718 2.11 -33.84 47.06
CA THR A 718 2.78 -34.63 48.10
C THR A 718 4.30 -34.63 47.92
N THR A 719 4.93 -34.41 49.05
CA THR A 719 6.34 -34.29 49.40
C THR A 719 7.11 -35.60 49.27
N THR A 720 8.43 -35.45 49.42
CA THR A 720 9.45 -36.34 50.01
C THR A 720 10.28 -37.29 49.15
N LEU A 721 11.60 -37.01 49.29
CA LEU A 721 12.84 -37.74 49.07
C LEU A 721 13.38 -37.85 47.64
#